data_AF-A0A960UZ65-F1
#
_entry.id   AF-A0A960UZ65-F1
#
_cell.length_a   1.000
_cell.length_b   1.000
_cell.length_c   1.000
_cell.angle_alpha   90.00
_cell.angle_beta   90.00
_cell.angle_gamma   90.00
#
_symmetry.space_group_name_H-M   'P 1'
#
loop_
_entity.id
_entity.type
_entity.pdbx_description
1 polymer ?
#
loop_
_entity_poly.entity_id
_entity_poly.type
_entity_poly.pdbx_seq_one_letter_code
_entity_poly.pdbx_strand_id
1 'polypeptide(L)'
;MQPTTQSPDVSGWRLCLLLQALTAEYGEQAVLEWQHDLTPAQHDLLHGLTEQTWIPGEQESSLLYSLCHRFDSWRHLARIGKSCFHRLVEQNQIMPLQIQYEWEHILQFPLFLQMITNRLYARPSLESVDPDTAQGSVLLDLIYMDRLDPHSLIDVLFYEGLLRSFCQRTFWEEVEISVTKTTMLQSDWPKRAAIHNNIQWAQGYHQFCLRSRAFLQPAVPAKPAPSSTIHSPNQFDKVLEKSVGLLKDKRELTTSVEYLHMANAQLEKQIAASRRELIMARNIQKGFVPRRIPDWSGLQFWIKFYPMTEVSGDFYDYFSIGSNRLGLLVCDVSGHGVPAALITAIAKLSFNNHRLDSPAEVFNRVNLDLLRYVKQEGYLTGFYMLIDKDYNIIYSRAAGPAAFLCRAATNEVERLGGEGTLLGMFPDASRHFRDQSTHLEPGDKVLIFTDGVLEARNVHDEMYGEERLIEALQQTAGMDIQHTSEQVMRDFERFTLGTDQGDDITMIAMMLSEQQAEFNEYISIARRAFHAREYQEACRFMLAAVEIFPRHTTALYILARYLIKADRFREAQEFLIRYNGLRPYNADAWSLLARSLLAEQNLAQAEDALKRSLSLRSENPRALYLLARLYLLQDKKDKAAQCALEIKQIKPDSKYLEQLRAFLTD
;
A
#
# COMPACT_ATOMS: atom_id res chain seq x y z
N MET A 1 -33.71 -8.68 4.53
CA MET A 1 -32.90 -7.73 3.74
C MET A 1 -33.30 -7.81 2.27
N GLN A 2 -33.39 -6.67 1.58
CA GLN A 2 -33.25 -6.60 0.12
C GLN A 2 -31.86 -6.00 -0.19
N PRO A 3 -31.13 -6.48 -1.21
CA PRO A 3 -29.86 -5.87 -1.61
C PRO A 3 -30.09 -4.51 -2.26
N THR A 4 -29.32 -3.49 -1.84
CA THR A 4 -29.38 -2.13 -2.39
C THR A 4 -28.65 -2.06 -3.73
N THR A 5 -29.34 -1.59 -4.77
CA THR A 5 -28.89 -1.60 -6.18
C THR A 5 -27.84 -0.52 -6.53
N GLN A 6 -27.13 0.01 -5.55
CA GLN A 6 -26.22 1.16 -5.71
C GLN A 6 -24.82 0.95 -5.10
N SER A 7 -24.53 -0.22 -4.53
CA SER A 7 -23.17 -0.61 -4.15
C SER A 7 -22.66 -1.71 -5.09
N PRO A 8 -21.41 -1.64 -5.59
CA PRO A 8 -20.78 -2.75 -6.30
C PRO A 8 -20.37 -3.90 -5.35
N ASP A 9 -20.55 -3.74 -4.04
CA ASP A 9 -20.17 -4.71 -3.01
C ASP A 9 -21.10 -5.95 -2.97
N VAL A 10 -20.49 -7.13 -3.12
CA VAL A 10 -21.14 -8.46 -3.17
C VAL A 10 -21.33 -9.08 -1.77
N SER A 11 -20.98 -8.35 -0.72
CA SER A 11 -20.95 -8.80 0.68
C SER A 11 -22.24 -9.48 1.15
N GLY A 12 -22.08 -10.65 1.80
CA GLY A 12 -23.18 -11.38 2.47
C GLY A 12 -24.17 -12.10 1.56
N TRP A 13 -24.03 -12.01 0.22
CA TRP A 13 -25.02 -12.55 -0.72
C TRP A 13 -25.25 -14.06 -0.59
N ARG A 14 -24.24 -14.87 -0.23
CA ARG A 14 -24.38 -16.32 -0.04
C ARG A 14 -25.44 -16.64 1.02
N LEU A 15 -25.26 -16.11 2.23
CA LEU A 15 -26.17 -16.29 3.36
C LEU A 15 -27.55 -15.67 3.08
N CYS A 16 -27.60 -14.46 2.52
CA CYS A 16 -28.89 -13.82 2.21
C CYS A 16 -29.69 -14.57 1.14
N LEU A 17 -29.06 -15.11 0.09
CA LEU A 17 -29.73 -15.89 -0.95
C LEU A 17 -30.14 -17.29 -0.46
N LEU A 18 -29.37 -17.90 0.44
CA LEU A 18 -29.75 -19.14 1.09
C LEU A 18 -30.97 -18.95 2.00
N LEU A 19 -30.97 -17.91 2.83
CA LEU A 19 -32.12 -17.56 3.67
C LEU A 19 -33.35 -17.22 2.82
N GLN A 20 -33.21 -16.43 1.74
CA GLN A 20 -34.32 -16.15 0.82
C GLN A 20 -34.87 -17.42 0.15
N ALA A 21 -34.01 -18.37 -0.24
CA ALA A 21 -34.45 -19.66 -0.78
C ALA A 21 -35.19 -20.49 0.27
N LEU A 22 -34.65 -20.60 1.48
CA LEU A 22 -35.26 -21.38 2.57
C LEU A 22 -36.58 -20.77 3.06
N THR A 23 -36.67 -19.44 3.18
CA THR A 23 -37.93 -18.76 3.52
C THR A 23 -39.01 -18.97 2.46
N ALA A 24 -38.64 -19.07 1.18
CA ALA A 24 -39.59 -19.35 0.10
C ALA A 24 -40.06 -20.82 0.03
N GLU A 25 -39.28 -21.75 0.58
CA GLU A 25 -39.51 -23.20 0.49
C GLU A 25 -40.09 -23.82 1.78
N TYR A 26 -39.65 -23.33 2.94
CA TYR A 26 -40.04 -23.81 4.27
C TYR A 26 -40.82 -22.77 5.10
N GLY A 27 -40.95 -21.53 4.61
CA GLY A 27 -41.65 -20.44 5.28
C GLY A 27 -40.76 -19.64 6.25
N GLU A 28 -41.15 -18.39 6.51
CA GLU A 28 -40.39 -17.45 7.36
C GLU A 28 -40.26 -17.94 8.80
N GLN A 29 -41.32 -18.51 9.36
CA GLN A 29 -41.34 -18.96 10.75
C GLN A 29 -40.34 -20.11 11.02
N ALA A 30 -40.20 -21.07 10.10
CA ALA A 30 -39.22 -22.16 10.25
C ALA A 30 -37.76 -21.65 10.20
N VAL A 31 -37.50 -20.58 9.45
CA VAL A 31 -36.18 -19.93 9.36
C VAL A 31 -35.91 -19.04 10.59
N LEU A 32 -36.94 -18.48 11.23
CA LEU A 32 -36.82 -17.81 12.53
C LEU A 32 -36.57 -18.81 13.66
N GLU A 33 -37.26 -19.96 13.68
CA GLU A 33 -37.05 -21.02 14.69
C GLU A 33 -35.62 -21.59 14.66
N TRP A 34 -34.98 -21.68 13.49
CA TRP A 34 -33.55 -22.05 13.37
C TRP A 34 -32.61 -21.11 14.14
N GLN A 35 -32.98 -19.84 14.37
CA GLN A 35 -32.12 -18.93 15.15
C GLN A 35 -31.94 -19.43 16.58
N HIS A 36 -32.91 -20.15 17.16
CA HIS A 36 -32.80 -20.73 18.51
C HIS A 36 -31.83 -21.91 18.59
N ASP A 37 -31.43 -22.50 17.46
CA ASP A 37 -30.40 -23.54 17.39
C ASP A 37 -28.97 -22.94 17.25
N LEU A 38 -28.81 -21.62 17.25
CA LEU A 38 -27.51 -20.95 17.12
C LEU A 38 -26.74 -20.86 18.44
N THR A 39 -25.43 -21.04 18.35
CA THR A 39 -24.52 -20.69 19.44
C THR A 39 -24.49 -19.17 19.67
N PRO A 40 -24.12 -18.67 20.88
CA PRO A 40 -24.05 -17.24 21.14
C PRO A 40 -23.18 -16.46 20.15
N ALA A 41 -22.02 -17.01 19.75
CA ALA A 41 -21.14 -16.40 18.75
C ALA A 41 -21.76 -16.32 17.34
N GLN A 42 -22.63 -17.28 16.98
CA GLN A 42 -23.39 -17.24 15.73
C GLN A 42 -24.55 -16.24 15.79
N HIS A 43 -25.18 -16.07 16.95
CA HIS A 43 -26.18 -15.02 17.21
C HIS A 43 -25.56 -13.62 17.12
N ASP A 44 -24.45 -13.36 17.82
CA ASP A 44 -23.72 -12.09 17.79
C ASP A 44 -23.29 -11.73 16.36
N LEU A 45 -22.79 -12.73 15.62
CA LEU A 45 -22.44 -12.59 14.20
C LEU A 45 -23.67 -12.20 13.35
N LEU A 46 -24.79 -12.93 13.47
CA LEU A 46 -26.01 -12.70 12.71
C LEU A 46 -26.59 -11.29 12.96
N HIS A 47 -26.50 -10.79 14.20
CA HIS A 47 -26.90 -9.43 14.55
C HIS A 47 -25.90 -8.36 14.06
N GLY A 48 -24.61 -8.67 13.96
CA GLY A 48 -23.57 -7.76 13.46
C GLY A 48 -23.57 -7.50 11.94
N LEU A 49 -24.34 -8.25 11.16
CA LEU A 49 -24.34 -8.18 9.68
C LEU A 49 -24.95 -6.89 9.08
N THR A 50 -25.36 -5.91 9.88
CA THR A 50 -25.97 -4.67 9.36
C THR A 50 -24.97 -3.64 8.81
N GLU A 51 -23.69 -3.71 9.19
CA GLU A 51 -22.70 -2.65 8.90
C GLU A 51 -21.29 -3.15 8.47
N GLN A 52 -21.13 -4.41 8.06
CA GLN A 52 -19.80 -4.95 7.70
C GLN A 52 -19.68 -5.50 6.28
N THR A 53 -18.62 -5.06 5.58
CA THR A 53 -18.21 -5.52 4.26
C THR A 53 -17.49 -6.87 4.35
N TRP A 54 -18.11 -7.91 3.83
CA TRP A 54 -17.69 -9.30 3.65
C TRP A 54 -17.35 -10.09 4.92
N ILE A 55 -18.12 -11.15 5.19
CA ILE A 55 -17.93 -12.03 6.36
C ILE A 55 -16.63 -12.86 6.18
N PRO A 56 -15.67 -12.81 7.12
CA PRO A 56 -14.32 -13.32 6.89
C PRO A 56 -14.09 -14.79 7.31
N GLY A 57 -14.53 -15.77 6.51
CA GLY A 57 -14.08 -17.17 6.60
C GLY A 57 -14.92 -18.06 7.53
N GLU A 58 -14.26 -18.94 8.29
CA GLU A 58 -14.81 -20.04 9.14
C GLU A 58 -16.17 -19.76 9.82
N GLN A 59 -16.40 -18.53 10.26
CA GLN A 59 -17.64 -18.06 10.88
C GLN A 59 -18.85 -18.00 9.93
N GLU A 60 -18.70 -17.57 8.68
CA GLU A 60 -19.79 -17.68 7.67
C GLU A 60 -20.05 -19.15 7.33
N SER A 61 -18.98 -19.92 7.11
CA SER A 61 -19.07 -21.36 6.81
C SER A 61 -19.81 -22.11 7.91
N SER A 62 -19.65 -21.73 9.17
CA SER A 62 -20.39 -22.28 10.32
C SER A 62 -21.90 -22.01 10.25
N LEU A 63 -22.32 -20.79 9.90
CA LEU A 63 -23.75 -20.45 9.71
C LEU A 63 -24.34 -21.18 8.49
N LEU A 64 -23.63 -21.19 7.37
CA LEU A 64 -24.06 -21.87 6.14
C LEU A 64 -24.13 -23.40 6.35
N TYR A 65 -23.19 -23.99 7.09
CA TYR A 65 -23.21 -25.40 7.47
C TYR A 65 -24.43 -25.71 8.35
N SER A 66 -24.71 -24.87 9.35
CA SER A 66 -25.90 -25.01 10.22
C SER A 66 -27.20 -24.99 9.41
N LEU A 67 -27.37 -24.05 8.48
CA LEU A 67 -28.53 -23.97 7.59
C LEU A 67 -28.63 -25.19 6.65
N CYS A 68 -27.54 -25.55 5.96
CA CYS A 68 -27.56 -26.67 5.03
C CYS A 68 -27.77 -28.03 5.72
N HIS A 69 -27.26 -28.20 6.95
CA HIS A 69 -27.49 -29.38 7.76
C HIS A 69 -28.90 -29.42 8.37
N ARG A 70 -29.50 -28.28 8.75
CA ARG A 70 -30.86 -28.24 9.32
C ARG A 70 -31.96 -28.48 8.27
N PHE A 71 -31.77 -27.97 7.05
CA PHE A 71 -32.79 -28.01 5.99
C PHE A 71 -32.43 -28.96 4.82
N ASP A 72 -31.39 -29.80 4.95
CA ASP A 72 -30.79 -30.64 3.88
C ASP A 72 -30.52 -29.88 2.56
N SER A 73 -30.24 -28.58 2.68
CA SER A 73 -30.34 -27.63 1.57
C SER A 73 -29.05 -27.48 0.75
N TRP A 74 -28.13 -28.45 0.84
CA TRP A 74 -26.83 -28.45 0.14
C TRP A 74 -26.94 -28.16 -1.36
N ARG A 75 -27.96 -28.72 -2.03
CA ARG A 75 -28.25 -28.51 -3.46
C ARG A 75 -28.52 -27.04 -3.82
N HIS A 76 -28.95 -26.23 -2.85
CA HIS A 76 -29.19 -24.80 -3.08
C HIS A 76 -27.92 -23.98 -3.24
N LEU A 77 -26.78 -24.42 -2.72
CA LEU A 77 -25.52 -23.68 -2.83
C LEU A 77 -25.06 -23.52 -4.29
N ALA A 78 -25.22 -24.55 -5.13
CA ALA A 78 -24.95 -24.46 -6.57
C ALA A 78 -25.95 -23.52 -7.29
N ARG A 79 -27.24 -23.57 -6.92
CA ARG A 79 -28.27 -22.64 -7.43
C ARG A 79 -27.96 -21.19 -7.04
N ILE A 80 -27.42 -20.98 -5.84
CA ILE A 80 -27.01 -19.67 -5.32
C ILE A 80 -25.75 -19.18 -6.03
N GLY A 81 -24.76 -20.05 -6.26
CA GLY A 81 -23.59 -19.74 -7.09
C GLY A 81 -23.99 -19.24 -8.48
N LYS A 82 -24.90 -19.94 -9.16
CA LYS A 82 -25.49 -19.48 -10.42
C LYS A 82 -26.24 -18.15 -10.30
N SER A 83 -27.02 -17.97 -9.23
CA SER A 83 -27.80 -16.74 -9.02
C SER A 83 -26.90 -15.52 -8.75
N CYS A 84 -25.79 -15.71 -8.04
CA CYS A 84 -24.75 -14.69 -7.88
C CYS A 84 -24.11 -14.35 -9.23
N PHE A 85 -23.74 -15.34 -10.04
CA PHE A 85 -23.12 -15.12 -11.36
C PHE A 85 -23.97 -14.22 -12.26
N HIS A 86 -25.25 -14.54 -12.43
CA HIS A 86 -26.17 -13.75 -13.26
C HIS A 86 -26.24 -12.30 -12.77
N ARG A 87 -26.56 -12.08 -11.48
CA ARG A 87 -26.66 -10.73 -10.90
C ARG A 87 -25.37 -9.93 -11.03
N LEU A 88 -24.21 -10.54 -10.76
CA LEU A 88 -22.91 -9.88 -10.87
C LEU A 88 -22.63 -9.34 -12.27
N VAL A 89 -22.82 -10.17 -13.30
CA VAL A 89 -22.46 -9.79 -14.68
C VAL A 89 -23.58 -8.97 -15.35
N GLU A 90 -24.83 -9.08 -14.92
CA GLU A 90 -25.95 -8.29 -15.44
C GLU A 90 -26.10 -6.92 -14.79
N GLN A 91 -25.80 -6.76 -13.49
CA GLN A 91 -25.97 -5.48 -12.78
C GLN A 91 -24.74 -4.57 -12.86
N ASN A 92 -23.52 -5.13 -12.81
CA ASN A 92 -22.28 -4.34 -12.69
C ASN A 92 -21.46 -4.23 -13.99
N GLN A 93 -21.92 -4.79 -15.11
CA GLN A 93 -21.23 -4.80 -16.43
C GLN A 93 -19.78 -5.34 -16.40
N ILE A 94 -19.44 -6.20 -15.43
CA ILE A 94 -18.06 -6.60 -15.07
C ILE A 94 -17.27 -7.35 -16.18
N MET A 95 -17.90 -7.79 -17.27
CA MET A 95 -17.23 -8.49 -18.37
C MET A 95 -17.74 -8.11 -19.77
N PRO A 96 -17.02 -7.26 -20.52
CA PRO A 96 -17.10 -7.22 -21.97
C PRO A 96 -16.33 -8.42 -22.56
N LEU A 97 -17.05 -9.50 -22.86
CA LEU A 97 -16.48 -10.70 -23.49
C LEU A 97 -16.19 -10.44 -24.98
N GLN A 98 -15.02 -9.88 -25.28
CA GLN A 98 -14.46 -9.79 -26.64
C GLN A 98 -13.12 -10.55 -26.68
N ILE A 99 -13.17 -11.83 -27.00
CA ILE A 99 -12.02 -12.69 -27.25
C ILE A 99 -12.31 -13.57 -28.48
N GLN A 100 -11.27 -14.05 -29.17
CA GLN A 100 -11.37 -14.73 -30.46
C GLN A 100 -11.47 -16.27 -30.36
N TYR A 101 -11.04 -16.87 -29.24
CA TYR A 101 -11.05 -18.32 -29.03
C TYR A 101 -11.65 -18.73 -27.69
N GLU A 102 -12.55 -19.72 -27.68
CA GLU A 102 -13.34 -20.14 -26.50
C GLU A 102 -12.49 -20.50 -25.27
N TRP A 103 -11.30 -21.10 -25.47
CA TRP A 103 -10.42 -21.51 -24.38
C TRP A 103 -9.81 -20.32 -23.63
N GLU A 104 -9.56 -19.20 -24.30
CA GLU A 104 -8.95 -18.00 -23.71
C GLU A 104 -9.87 -17.35 -22.67
N HIS A 105 -11.19 -17.58 -22.78
CA HIS A 105 -12.16 -17.12 -21.78
C HIS A 105 -11.86 -17.69 -20.39
N ILE A 106 -11.36 -18.92 -20.26
CA ILE A 106 -11.09 -19.51 -18.93
C ILE A 106 -9.94 -18.81 -18.19
N LEU A 107 -9.07 -18.09 -18.90
CA LEU A 107 -8.03 -17.23 -18.31
C LEU A 107 -8.64 -16.01 -17.59
N GLN A 108 -9.85 -15.59 -17.96
CA GLN A 108 -10.58 -14.53 -17.28
C GLN A 108 -11.33 -15.01 -16.02
N PHE A 109 -11.55 -16.32 -15.84
CA PHE A 109 -12.25 -16.83 -14.66
C PHE A 109 -11.48 -16.61 -13.34
N PRO A 110 -10.13 -16.77 -13.29
CA PRO A 110 -9.32 -16.31 -12.16
C PRO A 110 -9.48 -14.82 -11.82
N LEU A 111 -9.55 -13.95 -12.83
CA LEU A 111 -9.75 -12.50 -12.64
C LEU A 111 -11.15 -12.22 -12.07
N PHE A 112 -12.18 -12.86 -12.63
CA PHE A 112 -13.55 -12.80 -12.10
C PHE A 112 -13.64 -13.28 -10.63
N LEU A 113 -12.94 -14.36 -10.27
CA LEU A 113 -12.86 -14.82 -8.88
C LEU A 113 -12.13 -13.82 -7.97
N GLN A 114 -11.01 -13.24 -8.40
CA GLN A 114 -10.29 -12.23 -7.61
C GLN A 114 -11.13 -10.98 -7.34
N MET A 115 -11.92 -10.52 -8.33
CA MET A 115 -12.87 -9.40 -8.16
C MET A 115 -13.97 -9.67 -7.10
N ILE A 116 -14.20 -10.93 -6.73
CA ILE A 116 -15.23 -11.34 -5.76
C ILE A 116 -14.60 -11.83 -4.44
N THR A 117 -13.37 -12.33 -4.46
CA THR A 117 -12.67 -12.86 -3.28
C THR A 117 -11.15 -12.77 -3.40
N ASN A 118 -10.56 -11.89 -2.58
CA ASN A 118 -9.10 -11.81 -2.37
C ASN A 118 -8.52 -12.97 -1.52
N ARG A 119 -9.24 -14.09 -1.36
CA ARG A 119 -8.82 -15.25 -0.53
C ARG A 119 -8.64 -16.56 -1.29
N LEU A 120 -8.94 -16.57 -2.58
CA LEU A 120 -8.88 -17.75 -3.43
C LEU A 120 -8.04 -17.43 -4.67
N TYR A 121 -7.01 -18.26 -4.91
CA TYR A 121 -6.18 -18.17 -6.10
C TYR A 121 -6.56 -19.29 -7.06
N ALA A 122 -7.01 -18.92 -8.26
CA ALA A 122 -7.36 -19.87 -9.31
C ALA A 122 -6.21 -19.96 -10.34
N ARG A 123 -5.69 -21.16 -10.57
CA ARG A 123 -4.64 -21.41 -11.57
C ARG A 123 -5.20 -22.26 -12.72
N PRO A 124 -5.37 -21.70 -13.93
CA PRO A 124 -5.63 -22.51 -15.11
C PRO A 124 -4.33 -23.20 -15.55
N SER A 125 -4.45 -24.45 -15.98
CA SER A 125 -3.38 -25.20 -16.65
C SER A 125 -4.00 -26.12 -17.71
N LEU A 126 -3.30 -26.29 -18.83
CA LEU A 126 -3.76 -27.10 -19.95
C LEU A 126 -3.18 -28.52 -19.82
N GLU A 127 -4.04 -29.53 -19.82
CA GLU A 127 -3.60 -30.92 -20.02
C GLU A 127 -3.59 -31.29 -21.50
N SER A 128 -2.86 -32.34 -21.85
CA SER A 128 -2.71 -32.79 -23.23
C SER A 128 -4.04 -33.25 -23.83
N VAL A 129 -4.36 -32.78 -25.03
CA VAL A 129 -5.45 -33.29 -25.87
C VAL A 129 -5.31 -34.80 -26.04
N ASP A 130 -6.39 -35.54 -25.84
CA ASP A 130 -6.43 -36.97 -26.13
C ASP A 130 -6.38 -37.19 -27.67
N PRO A 131 -5.30 -37.80 -28.21
CA PRO A 131 -5.08 -37.87 -29.66
C PRO A 131 -6.11 -38.73 -30.39
N ASP A 132 -6.81 -39.64 -29.71
CA ASP A 132 -7.82 -40.51 -30.33
C ASP A 132 -9.25 -39.90 -30.29
N THR A 133 -9.51 -38.88 -29.47
CA THR A 133 -10.86 -38.29 -29.29
C THR A 133 -10.96 -36.79 -29.54
N ALA A 134 -9.83 -36.08 -29.70
CA ALA A 134 -9.76 -34.62 -29.85
C ALA A 134 -10.38 -33.81 -28.70
N GLN A 135 -10.58 -34.43 -27.53
CA GLN A 135 -11.06 -33.75 -26.33
C GLN A 135 -9.90 -33.08 -25.58
N GLY A 136 -10.12 -31.85 -25.11
CA GLY A 136 -9.16 -31.12 -24.27
C GLY A 136 -9.63 -31.02 -22.82
N SER A 137 -8.74 -31.29 -21.87
CA SER A 137 -8.94 -30.97 -20.46
C SER A 137 -8.21 -29.68 -20.07
N VAL A 138 -8.93 -28.77 -19.43
CA VAL A 138 -8.34 -27.64 -18.69
C VAL A 138 -8.50 -27.94 -17.20
N LEU A 139 -7.38 -28.00 -16.48
CA LEU A 139 -7.38 -28.09 -15.03
C LEU A 139 -7.38 -26.68 -14.45
N LEU A 140 -8.33 -26.41 -13.55
CA LEU A 140 -8.44 -25.18 -12.80
C LEU A 140 -8.23 -25.47 -11.30
N ASP A 141 -7.04 -25.20 -10.80
CA ASP A 141 -6.72 -25.37 -9.37
C ASP A 141 -7.32 -24.20 -8.58
N LEU A 142 -8.28 -24.46 -7.70
CA LEU A 142 -8.77 -23.48 -6.73
C LEU A 142 -8.03 -23.68 -5.40
N ILE A 143 -7.13 -22.75 -5.09
CA ILE A 143 -6.20 -22.79 -3.96
C ILE A 143 -6.63 -21.76 -2.90
N TYR A 144 -6.66 -22.17 -1.63
CA TYR A 144 -7.25 -21.42 -0.52
C TYR A 144 -6.21 -20.98 0.51
N MET A 145 -6.29 -19.71 0.96
CA MET A 145 -5.42 -19.22 2.05
C MET A 145 -5.85 -19.82 3.40
N ASP A 146 -4.88 -19.96 4.32
CA ASP A 146 -4.92 -20.81 5.53
C ASP A 146 -5.83 -20.30 6.68
N ARG A 147 -7.12 -20.07 6.41
CA ARG A 147 -8.22 -19.82 7.39
C ARG A 147 -9.58 -20.34 6.90
N LEU A 148 -9.58 -21.44 6.14
CA LEU A 148 -10.77 -22.15 5.72
C LEU A 148 -10.59 -23.64 6.03
N ASP A 149 -11.31 -24.12 7.04
CA ASP A 149 -11.35 -25.52 7.43
C ASP A 149 -11.90 -26.40 6.29
N PRO A 150 -11.47 -27.67 6.13
CA PRO A 150 -11.82 -28.50 4.99
C PRO A 150 -13.28 -29.00 4.89
N HIS A 151 -14.25 -28.26 5.45
CA HIS A 151 -15.68 -28.38 5.16
C HIS A 151 -16.10 -27.97 3.72
N SER A 152 -15.12 -27.82 2.81
CA SER A 152 -15.11 -28.33 1.41
C SER A 152 -16.42 -28.21 0.61
N LEU A 153 -17.45 -28.98 0.98
CA LEU A 153 -18.70 -29.12 0.22
C LEU A 153 -19.43 -27.79 -0.01
N ILE A 154 -19.37 -26.85 0.94
CA ILE A 154 -20.07 -25.56 0.79
C ILE A 154 -19.46 -24.73 -0.35
N ASP A 155 -18.15 -24.51 -0.28
CA ASP A 155 -17.41 -23.77 -1.29
C ASP A 155 -17.37 -24.53 -2.62
N VAL A 156 -17.16 -25.86 -2.61
CA VAL A 156 -17.15 -26.67 -3.84
C VAL A 156 -18.47 -26.55 -4.60
N LEU A 157 -19.62 -26.73 -3.95
CA LEU A 157 -20.93 -26.61 -4.62
C LEU A 157 -21.21 -25.17 -5.10
N PHE A 158 -20.79 -24.16 -4.33
CA PHE A 158 -20.96 -22.76 -4.72
C PHE A 158 -20.08 -22.37 -5.92
N TYR A 159 -18.79 -22.73 -5.91
CA TYR A 159 -17.86 -22.46 -7.01
C TYR A 159 -18.17 -23.32 -8.25
N GLU A 160 -18.68 -24.55 -8.10
CA GLU A 160 -19.25 -25.32 -9.21
C GLU A 160 -20.44 -24.57 -9.85
N GLY A 161 -21.33 -24.01 -9.04
CA GLY A 161 -22.45 -23.18 -9.51
C GLY A 161 -22.02 -21.93 -10.28
N LEU A 162 -20.96 -21.25 -9.81
CA LEU A 162 -20.32 -20.14 -10.55
C LEU A 162 -19.69 -20.64 -11.86
N LEU A 163 -18.87 -21.70 -11.83
CA LEU A 163 -18.17 -22.27 -12.98
C LEU A 163 -19.13 -22.70 -14.09
N ARG A 164 -20.18 -23.45 -13.76
CA ARG A 164 -21.20 -23.88 -14.75
C ARG A 164 -21.90 -22.69 -15.41
N SER A 165 -22.11 -21.61 -14.66
CA SER A 165 -22.75 -20.39 -15.17
C SER A 165 -21.83 -19.55 -16.03
N PHE A 166 -20.54 -19.52 -15.69
CA PHE A 166 -19.49 -18.96 -16.52
C PHE A 166 -19.39 -19.71 -17.86
N CYS A 167 -19.20 -21.03 -17.83
CA CYS A 167 -19.11 -21.87 -19.03
C CYS A 167 -20.33 -21.74 -19.95
N GLN A 168 -21.54 -21.66 -19.37
CA GLN A 168 -22.79 -21.43 -20.11
C GLN A 168 -22.86 -20.04 -20.76
N ARG A 169 -22.17 -19.02 -20.22
CA ARG A 169 -22.09 -17.67 -20.79
C ARG A 169 -20.95 -17.53 -21.80
N THR A 170 -19.94 -18.39 -21.73
CA THR A 170 -18.80 -18.43 -22.67
C THR A 170 -18.96 -19.48 -23.78
N PHE A 171 -20.16 -20.02 -23.97
CA PHE A 171 -20.55 -20.95 -25.03
C PHE A 171 -19.85 -22.33 -25.03
N TRP A 172 -19.27 -22.78 -23.92
CA TRP A 172 -18.60 -24.08 -23.88
C TRP A 172 -19.61 -25.25 -23.94
N GLU A 173 -19.59 -26.02 -25.03
CA GLU A 173 -20.47 -27.18 -25.23
C GLU A 173 -20.04 -28.42 -24.41
N GLU A 174 -21.02 -29.04 -23.74
CA GLU A 174 -20.88 -30.28 -22.93
C GLU A 174 -19.70 -30.31 -21.93
N VAL A 175 -19.61 -29.32 -21.03
CA VAL A 175 -18.60 -29.28 -19.98
C VAL A 175 -18.84 -30.33 -18.87
N GLU A 176 -18.04 -31.40 -18.87
CA GLU A 176 -17.83 -32.23 -17.68
C GLU A 176 -16.99 -31.46 -16.66
N ILE A 177 -17.46 -31.39 -15.41
CA ILE A 177 -16.72 -30.84 -14.28
C ILE A 177 -16.56 -31.95 -13.24
N SER A 178 -15.32 -32.27 -12.89
CA SER A 178 -14.99 -33.16 -11.76
C SER A 178 -14.08 -32.45 -10.76
N VAL A 179 -14.19 -32.80 -9.48
CA VAL A 179 -13.51 -32.11 -8.38
C VAL A 179 -12.64 -33.09 -7.59
N THR A 180 -11.35 -32.84 -7.55
CA THR A 180 -10.37 -33.67 -6.84
C THR A 180 -9.71 -32.87 -5.72
N LYS A 181 -9.52 -33.47 -4.55
CA LYS A 181 -8.81 -32.85 -3.42
C LYS A 181 -7.37 -33.34 -3.39
N THR A 182 -6.43 -32.42 -3.58
CA THR A 182 -5.01 -32.75 -3.84
C THR A 182 -4.10 -31.97 -2.90
N THR A 183 -2.92 -32.52 -2.57
CA THR A 183 -1.90 -31.88 -1.73
C THR A 183 -0.90 -31.12 -2.60
N MET A 184 -0.56 -29.88 -2.25
CA MET A 184 0.37 -29.05 -3.05
C MET A 184 1.78 -29.02 -2.46
N LEU A 185 2.81 -29.14 -3.31
CA LEU A 185 4.20 -28.87 -2.91
C LEU A 185 4.40 -27.37 -2.65
N GLN A 186 5.22 -27.04 -1.65
CA GLN A 186 5.42 -25.65 -1.20
C GLN A 186 6.16 -24.78 -2.23
N SER A 187 6.84 -25.40 -3.20
CA SER A 187 7.43 -24.78 -4.39
C SER A 187 6.42 -24.07 -5.28
N ASP A 188 5.21 -24.61 -5.36
CA ASP A 188 4.20 -24.25 -6.37
C ASP A 188 3.11 -23.32 -5.81
N TRP A 189 3.24 -22.94 -4.53
CA TRP A 189 2.34 -22.02 -3.84
C TRP A 189 2.30 -20.63 -4.49
N PRO A 190 1.14 -19.95 -4.56
CA PRO A 190 1.04 -18.63 -5.17
C PRO A 190 1.84 -17.57 -4.40
N LYS A 191 2.93 -17.10 -5.00
CA LYS A 191 3.94 -16.26 -4.34
C LYS A 191 3.41 -14.88 -3.91
N ARG A 192 2.55 -14.26 -4.72
CA ARG A 192 2.03 -12.89 -4.52
C ARG A 192 1.39 -12.65 -3.14
N ALA A 193 0.33 -13.38 -2.78
CA ALA A 193 -0.41 -13.11 -1.55
C ALA A 193 0.39 -13.45 -0.28
N ALA A 194 1.31 -14.41 -0.36
CA ALA A 194 2.21 -14.78 0.73
C ALA A 194 3.19 -13.65 1.10
N ILE A 195 3.69 -12.89 0.12
CA ILE A 195 4.62 -11.77 0.32
C ILE A 195 3.96 -10.59 1.03
N HIS A 196 2.68 -10.32 0.75
CA HIS A 196 2.04 -9.08 1.17
C HIS A 196 1.52 -9.09 2.61
N ASN A 197 0.90 -10.20 3.02
CA ASN A 197 0.10 -10.29 4.25
C ASN A 197 0.66 -11.27 5.29
N ASN A 198 1.88 -11.79 5.08
CA ASN A 198 2.54 -12.77 5.95
C ASN A 198 1.73 -14.06 6.12
N ILE A 199 1.22 -14.59 5.00
CA ILE A 199 0.20 -15.66 4.92
C ILE A 199 0.84 -17.02 4.61
N GLN A 200 0.35 -18.06 5.29
CA GLN A 200 0.55 -19.46 4.91
C GLN A 200 -0.62 -19.93 4.02
N TRP A 201 -0.40 -20.95 3.19
CA TRP A 201 -1.44 -21.58 2.37
C TRP A 201 -1.83 -22.93 2.96
N ALA A 202 -3.09 -23.32 2.82
CA ALA A 202 -3.57 -24.62 3.30
C ALA A 202 -2.88 -25.76 2.52
N GLN A 203 -2.58 -26.89 3.19
CA GLN A 203 -1.86 -28.00 2.56
C GLN A 203 -2.65 -28.71 1.43
N GLY A 204 -3.97 -28.55 1.38
CA GLY A 204 -4.84 -29.17 0.37
C GLY A 204 -5.66 -28.13 -0.42
N TYR A 205 -5.82 -28.39 -1.71
CA TYR A 205 -6.59 -27.56 -2.64
C TYR A 205 -7.67 -28.39 -3.37
N HIS A 206 -8.60 -27.71 -4.05
CA HIS A 206 -9.61 -28.35 -4.88
C HIS A 206 -9.32 -28.07 -6.36
N GLN A 207 -8.95 -29.11 -7.09
CA GLN A 207 -8.76 -29.05 -8.53
C GLN A 207 -10.09 -29.34 -9.22
N PHE A 208 -10.54 -28.40 -10.06
CA PHE A 208 -11.70 -28.56 -10.93
C PHE A 208 -11.17 -28.92 -12.32
N CYS A 209 -11.39 -30.15 -12.78
CA CYS A 209 -11.10 -30.53 -14.17
C CYS A 209 -12.32 -30.19 -15.03
N LEU A 210 -12.13 -29.33 -16.03
CA LEU A 210 -13.12 -28.98 -17.05
C LEU A 210 -12.73 -29.64 -18.37
N ARG A 211 -13.61 -30.45 -18.95
CA ARG A 211 -13.41 -31.03 -20.29
C ARG A 211 -14.34 -30.39 -21.30
N SER A 212 -13.82 -30.11 -22.50
CA SER A 212 -14.60 -29.66 -23.66
C SER A 212 -14.35 -30.57 -24.86
N ARG A 213 -15.38 -30.77 -25.69
CA ARG A 213 -15.27 -31.49 -26.96
C ARG A 213 -14.76 -30.62 -28.13
N ALA A 214 -14.73 -29.30 -27.96
CA ALA A 214 -14.29 -28.37 -28.99
C ALA A 214 -12.79 -28.03 -28.82
N PHE A 215 -11.90 -28.88 -29.35
CA PHE A 215 -10.47 -28.61 -29.40
C PHE A 215 -9.91 -28.74 -30.82
N LEU A 216 -9.37 -27.63 -31.36
CA LEU A 216 -8.75 -27.58 -32.69
C LEU A 216 -7.31 -27.07 -32.59
N GLN A 217 -6.35 -27.98 -32.74
CA GLN A 217 -4.95 -27.65 -33.05
C GLN A 217 -4.34 -28.65 -34.04
N PRO A 218 -3.29 -28.27 -34.78
CA PRO A 218 -2.73 -29.07 -35.87
C PRO A 218 -1.95 -30.30 -35.38
N ALA A 219 -1.99 -31.38 -36.17
CA ALA A 219 -1.57 -32.70 -35.74
C ALA A 219 -0.04 -32.94 -35.69
N VAL A 220 0.38 -33.81 -34.77
CA VAL A 220 1.73 -34.41 -34.66
C VAL A 220 1.56 -35.93 -34.51
N PRO A 221 2.30 -36.77 -35.25
CA PRO A 221 2.00 -38.21 -35.34
C PRO A 221 2.49 -39.05 -34.13
N ALA A 222 1.66 -40.01 -33.73
CA ALA A 222 1.93 -40.93 -32.62
C ALA A 222 2.86 -42.11 -32.98
N LYS A 223 3.28 -42.89 -31.97
CA LYS A 223 4.23 -44.01 -32.09
C LYS A 223 3.66 -45.27 -31.39
N PRO A 224 3.73 -46.47 -32.00
CA PRO A 224 2.88 -47.61 -31.60
C PRO A 224 3.38 -48.39 -30.38
N ALA A 225 2.44 -49.06 -29.70
CA ALA A 225 2.67 -49.93 -28.54
C ALA A 225 2.85 -51.42 -28.94
N PRO A 226 3.55 -52.24 -28.12
CA PRO A 226 3.77 -53.67 -28.38
C PRO A 226 2.67 -54.58 -27.81
N SER A 227 2.42 -55.71 -28.48
CA SER A 227 1.42 -56.72 -28.10
C SER A 227 1.98 -57.90 -27.27
N SER A 228 1.10 -58.67 -26.63
CA SER A 228 1.38 -59.95 -25.94
C SER A 228 1.81 -61.07 -26.95
N THR A 229 2.23 -62.30 -26.59
CA THR A 229 1.51 -63.28 -25.75
C THR A 229 2.35 -64.57 -25.48
N ILE A 230 2.55 -64.98 -24.20
CA ILE A 230 2.79 -66.40 -23.73
C ILE A 230 4.15 -67.06 -24.21
N HIS A 231 4.77 -68.16 -23.70
CA HIS A 231 4.50 -69.24 -22.71
C HIS A 231 5.78 -69.78 -21.96
N SER A 232 5.64 -70.95 -21.29
CA SER A 232 6.62 -72.04 -21.02
C SER A 232 7.47 -72.01 -19.72
N PRO A 233 7.86 -73.18 -19.16
CA PRO A 233 8.18 -73.34 -17.73
C PRO A 233 9.63 -73.08 -17.31
N ASN A 234 10.51 -72.54 -18.15
CA ASN A 234 11.85 -72.05 -17.74
C ASN A 234 11.80 -70.66 -17.08
N GLN A 235 10.67 -70.29 -16.47
CA GLN A 235 10.43 -68.96 -15.93
C GLN A 235 10.96 -68.76 -14.51
N PHE A 236 11.00 -69.78 -13.64
CA PHE A 236 11.30 -69.55 -12.21
C PHE A 236 12.68 -68.93 -11.98
N ASP A 237 13.75 -69.48 -12.55
CA ASP A 237 15.10 -68.92 -12.36
C ASP A 237 15.26 -67.53 -13.01
N LYS A 238 14.69 -67.34 -14.22
CA LYS A 238 14.69 -66.01 -14.88
C LYS A 238 13.84 -64.98 -14.14
N VAL A 239 12.76 -65.38 -13.49
CA VAL A 239 11.94 -64.53 -12.63
C VAL A 239 12.66 -64.25 -11.32
N LEU A 240 13.43 -65.19 -10.76
CA LEU A 240 14.28 -64.97 -9.59
C LEU A 240 15.42 -63.99 -9.90
N GLU A 241 16.19 -64.19 -10.97
CA GLU A 241 17.21 -63.23 -11.41
C GLU A 241 16.62 -61.84 -11.66
N LYS A 242 15.49 -61.76 -12.40
CA LYS A 242 14.84 -60.49 -12.71
C LYS A 242 14.22 -59.84 -11.46
N SER A 243 13.75 -60.62 -10.48
CA SER A 243 13.27 -60.10 -9.19
C SER A 243 14.40 -59.64 -8.30
N VAL A 244 15.56 -60.32 -8.30
CA VAL A 244 16.77 -59.86 -7.60
C VAL A 244 17.34 -58.59 -8.24
N GLY A 245 17.27 -58.46 -9.57
CA GLY A 245 17.49 -57.20 -10.29
C GLY A 245 16.55 -56.11 -9.80
N LEU A 246 15.23 -56.30 -9.98
CA LEU A 246 14.21 -55.34 -9.53
C LEU A 246 14.30 -54.98 -8.03
N LEU A 247 14.81 -55.86 -7.16
CA LEU A 247 15.05 -55.59 -5.74
C LEU A 247 16.34 -54.78 -5.47
N LYS A 248 17.35 -54.88 -6.34
CA LYS A 248 18.50 -53.96 -6.36
C LYS A 248 18.08 -52.62 -6.92
N ASP A 249 17.47 -52.59 -8.11
CA ASP A 249 16.96 -51.39 -8.77
C ASP A 249 16.02 -50.61 -7.83
N LYS A 250 15.11 -51.31 -7.13
CA LYS A 250 14.24 -50.70 -6.11
C LYS A 250 15.01 -50.17 -4.90
N ARG A 251 16.06 -50.83 -4.43
CA ARG A 251 16.89 -50.30 -3.32
C ARG A 251 17.66 -49.05 -3.76
N GLU A 252 18.29 -49.09 -4.92
CA GLU A 252 19.03 -47.97 -5.49
C GLU A 252 18.10 -46.77 -5.77
N LEU A 253 16.88 -47.03 -6.26
CA LEU A 253 15.82 -46.02 -6.39
C LEU A 253 15.36 -45.47 -5.04
N THR A 254 15.11 -46.31 -4.03
CA THR A 254 14.74 -45.85 -2.68
C THR A 254 15.83 -44.97 -2.08
N THR A 255 17.10 -45.38 -2.14
CA THR A 255 18.24 -44.59 -1.66
C THR A 255 18.41 -43.29 -2.45
N SER A 256 18.11 -43.28 -3.75
CA SER A 256 18.11 -42.07 -4.58
C SER A 256 16.98 -41.11 -4.17
N VAL A 257 15.78 -41.62 -3.86
CA VAL A 257 14.65 -40.85 -3.35
C VAL A 257 14.93 -40.30 -1.94
N GLU A 258 15.52 -41.09 -1.05
CA GLU A 258 15.99 -40.64 0.26
C GLU A 258 17.03 -39.52 0.13
N TYR A 259 18.01 -39.68 -0.77
CA TYR A 259 19.02 -38.65 -1.06
C TYR A 259 18.39 -37.36 -1.61
N LEU A 260 17.43 -37.46 -2.53
CA LEU A 260 16.68 -36.30 -3.06
C LEU A 260 15.86 -35.60 -1.97
N HIS A 261 15.21 -36.34 -1.06
CA HIS A 261 14.51 -35.74 0.08
C HIS A 261 15.48 -35.02 1.04
N MET A 262 16.66 -35.61 1.33
CA MET A 262 17.68 -34.96 2.15
C MET A 262 18.27 -33.72 1.47
N ALA A 263 18.49 -33.75 0.15
CA ALA A 263 18.95 -32.61 -0.63
C ALA A 263 17.91 -31.48 -0.65
N ASN A 264 16.63 -31.80 -0.91
CA ASN A 264 15.55 -30.82 -0.89
C ASN A 264 15.37 -30.18 0.49
N ALA A 265 15.35 -30.96 1.58
CA ALA A 265 15.26 -30.40 2.93
C ALA A 265 16.44 -29.50 3.30
N GLN A 266 17.65 -29.77 2.77
CA GLN A 266 18.81 -28.91 2.95
C GLN A 266 18.73 -27.63 2.08
N LEU A 267 18.19 -27.71 0.87
CA LEU A 267 17.93 -26.54 0.00
C LEU A 267 16.85 -25.65 0.60
N GLU A 268 15.73 -26.20 1.06
CA GLU A 268 14.66 -25.48 1.78
C GLU A 268 15.22 -24.73 3.00
N LYS A 269 16.11 -25.38 3.77
CA LYS A 269 16.78 -24.78 4.93
C LYS A 269 17.72 -23.64 4.53
N GLN A 270 18.42 -23.74 3.40
CA GLN A 270 19.26 -22.66 2.87
C GLN A 270 18.42 -21.48 2.35
N ILE A 271 17.35 -21.75 1.60
CA ILE A 271 16.39 -20.74 1.13
C ILE A 271 15.75 -20.01 2.32
N ALA A 272 15.33 -20.75 3.36
CA ALA A 272 14.75 -20.18 4.57
C ALA A 272 15.75 -19.34 5.39
N ALA A 273 17.05 -19.65 5.34
CA ALA A 273 18.10 -18.83 5.94
C ALA A 273 18.29 -17.52 5.16
N SER A 274 18.55 -17.60 3.86
CA SER A 274 18.74 -16.44 2.99
C SER A 274 17.52 -15.51 2.98
N ARG A 275 16.30 -16.05 3.01
CA ARG A 275 15.08 -15.23 3.12
C ARG A 275 15.01 -14.42 4.41
N ARG A 276 15.54 -14.90 5.55
CA ARG A 276 15.61 -14.12 6.80
C ARG A 276 16.59 -12.95 6.67
N GLU A 277 17.71 -13.16 5.98
CA GLU A 277 18.71 -12.12 5.71
C GLU A 277 18.13 -11.03 4.80
N LEU A 278 17.38 -11.41 3.75
CA LEU A 278 16.63 -10.50 2.89
C LEU A 278 15.56 -9.69 3.67
N ILE A 279 14.78 -10.34 4.53
CA ILE A 279 13.79 -9.66 5.40
C ILE A 279 14.48 -8.70 6.39
N MET A 280 15.69 -9.02 6.87
CA MET A 280 16.47 -8.12 7.71
C MET A 280 16.96 -6.89 6.92
N ALA A 281 17.50 -7.10 5.71
CA ALA A 281 17.88 -6.01 4.80
C ALA A 281 16.69 -5.11 4.44
N ARG A 282 15.52 -5.70 4.13
CA ARG A 282 14.26 -4.99 3.90
C ARG A 282 13.88 -4.07 5.06
N ASN A 283 14.01 -4.55 6.29
CA ASN A 283 13.66 -3.77 7.48
C ASN A 283 14.65 -2.63 7.75
N ILE A 284 15.92 -2.78 7.34
CA ILE A 284 16.91 -1.69 7.34
C ILE A 284 16.56 -0.64 6.27
N GLN A 285 16.29 -1.06 5.03
CA GLN A 285 15.95 -0.16 3.92
C GLN A 285 14.64 0.62 4.15
N LYS A 286 13.64 -0.01 4.78
CA LYS A 286 12.41 0.66 5.27
C LYS A 286 12.67 1.77 6.31
N GLY A 287 13.87 1.85 6.87
CA GLY A 287 14.32 2.97 7.71
C GLY A 287 14.97 4.13 6.91
N PHE A 288 15.37 3.89 5.66
CA PHE A 288 15.99 4.90 4.79
C PHE A 288 14.93 5.71 4.01
N VAL A 289 13.86 5.07 3.56
CA VAL A 289 12.81 5.69 2.73
C VAL A 289 11.78 6.41 3.62
N PRO A 290 11.51 7.73 3.45
CA PRO A 290 10.58 8.45 4.32
C PRO A 290 9.12 8.04 4.10
N ARG A 291 8.44 7.50 5.13
CA ARG A 291 7.02 7.05 5.06
C ARG A 291 6.00 8.10 4.58
N ARG A 292 6.36 9.39 4.57
CA ARG A 292 5.58 10.51 4.01
C ARG A 292 6.49 11.72 3.82
N ILE A 293 6.23 12.50 2.78
CA ILE A 293 6.66 13.89 2.69
C ILE A 293 5.56 14.74 3.37
N PRO A 294 5.89 15.67 4.27
CA PRO A 294 4.91 16.58 4.88
C PRO A 294 4.65 17.79 3.97
N ASP A 295 3.40 18.27 3.95
CA ASP A 295 2.98 19.48 3.24
C ASP A 295 3.93 20.67 3.52
N TRP A 296 4.33 21.39 2.45
CA TRP A 296 5.34 22.44 2.53
C TRP A 296 4.92 23.68 1.74
N SER A 297 4.66 24.79 2.45
CA SER A 297 4.37 26.10 1.85
C SER A 297 3.26 26.13 0.78
N GLY A 298 2.28 25.23 0.84
CA GLY A 298 1.21 25.09 -0.16
C GLY A 298 1.35 23.89 -1.09
N LEU A 299 2.54 23.29 -1.14
CA LEU A 299 2.76 22.00 -1.80
C LEU A 299 2.14 20.88 -0.96
N GLN A 300 1.20 20.17 -1.55
CA GLN A 300 0.62 18.92 -1.05
C GLN A 300 1.34 17.73 -1.71
N PHE A 301 1.51 16.62 -0.99
CA PHE A 301 2.30 15.47 -1.46
C PHE A 301 1.55 14.13 -1.34
N TRP A 302 1.73 13.28 -2.34
CA TRP A 302 1.28 11.88 -2.36
C TRP A 302 2.41 10.98 -2.87
N ILE A 303 2.48 9.72 -2.40
CA ILE A 303 3.58 8.80 -2.75
C ILE A 303 3.10 7.35 -2.86
N LYS A 304 3.48 6.66 -3.95
CA LYS A 304 3.55 5.19 -4.07
C LYS A 304 5.02 4.77 -3.98
N PHE A 305 5.28 3.67 -3.27
CA PHE A 305 6.57 3.01 -3.22
C PHE A 305 6.32 1.51 -3.11
N TYR A 306 6.70 0.76 -4.14
CA TYR A 306 6.31 -0.62 -4.31
C TYR A 306 7.48 -1.47 -4.84
N PRO A 307 8.31 -2.03 -3.94
CA PRO A 307 9.43 -2.89 -4.33
C PRO A 307 9.00 -4.19 -5.00
N MET A 308 9.68 -4.54 -6.09
CA MET A 308 9.52 -5.78 -6.86
C MET A 308 10.00 -7.01 -6.07
N THR A 309 10.97 -6.84 -5.17
CA THR A 309 11.49 -7.91 -4.29
C THR A 309 11.39 -7.56 -2.80
N GLU A 310 12.01 -8.35 -1.93
CA GLU A 310 12.16 -7.98 -0.52
C GLU A 310 13.03 -6.70 -0.36
N VAL A 311 13.94 -6.37 -1.30
CA VAL A 311 14.83 -5.21 -1.18
C VAL A 311 14.95 -4.47 -2.53
N SER A 312 14.74 -3.15 -2.53
CA SER A 312 14.73 -2.30 -3.72
C SER A 312 16.11 -1.88 -4.21
N GLY A 313 16.21 -1.55 -5.49
CA GLY A 313 17.18 -0.57 -5.99
C GLY A 313 16.71 0.86 -5.71
N ASP A 314 15.43 1.11 -5.98
CA ASP A 314 14.72 2.37 -5.78
C ASP A 314 14.87 3.00 -4.38
N PHE A 315 15.06 4.33 -4.36
CA PHE A 315 14.84 5.14 -3.18
C PHE A 315 14.44 6.59 -3.50
N TYR A 316 13.84 7.24 -2.51
CA TYR A 316 13.63 8.68 -2.51
C TYR A 316 14.02 9.33 -1.18
N ASP A 317 14.09 10.66 -1.17
CA ASP A 317 14.30 11.45 0.03
C ASP A 317 13.66 12.85 -0.08
N TYR A 318 13.45 13.49 1.07
CA TYR A 318 13.13 14.92 1.14
C TYR A 318 13.93 15.60 2.25
N PHE A 319 14.33 16.85 2.04
CA PHE A 319 15.21 17.57 2.96
C PHE A 319 15.08 19.09 2.81
N SER A 320 15.54 19.85 3.80
CA SER A 320 15.61 21.31 3.72
C SER A 320 17.02 21.77 3.39
N ILE A 321 17.19 22.62 2.37
CA ILE A 321 18.42 23.39 2.17
C ILE A 321 18.22 24.79 2.77
N GLY A 322 18.97 25.07 3.82
CA GLY A 322 18.78 26.26 4.66
C GLY A 322 17.38 26.31 5.28
N SER A 323 16.82 27.51 5.40
CA SER A 323 15.49 27.78 5.97
C SER A 323 14.39 27.96 4.91
N ASN A 324 14.75 27.96 3.62
CA ASN A 324 13.93 28.47 2.53
C ASN A 324 13.73 27.54 1.32
N ARG A 325 14.49 26.43 1.16
CA ARG A 325 14.29 25.49 0.05
C ARG A 325 13.93 24.09 0.54
N LEU A 326 12.96 23.46 -0.13
CA LEU A 326 12.69 22.03 -0.07
C LEU A 326 13.47 21.35 -1.18
N GLY A 327 14.21 20.30 -0.85
CA GLY A 327 14.81 19.39 -1.83
C GLY A 327 14.07 18.06 -1.85
N LEU A 328 13.81 17.55 -3.05
CA LEU A 328 13.31 16.21 -3.33
C LEU A 328 14.35 15.44 -4.17
N LEU A 329 14.41 14.14 -3.95
CA LEU A 329 15.27 13.21 -4.67
C LEU A 329 14.51 11.92 -4.95
N VAL A 330 14.56 11.43 -6.18
CA VAL A 330 14.17 10.06 -6.57
C VAL A 330 15.32 9.45 -7.38
N CYS A 331 15.67 8.20 -7.08
CA CYS A 331 16.73 7.46 -7.75
C CYS A 331 16.35 5.97 -7.87
N ASP A 332 16.57 5.39 -9.05
CA ASP A 332 16.66 3.94 -9.28
C ASP A 332 18.16 3.53 -9.28
N VAL A 333 18.47 2.31 -8.85
CA VAL A 333 19.81 1.71 -8.85
C VAL A 333 19.79 0.41 -9.67
N SER A 334 20.71 0.29 -10.63
CA SER A 334 20.74 -0.79 -11.61
C SER A 334 20.68 -2.21 -11.00
N GLY A 335 19.59 -2.93 -11.26
CA GLY A 335 19.37 -4.30 -10.81
C GLY A 335 18.80 -4.39 -9.38
N HIS A 336 18.43 -5.60 -8.95
CA HIS A 336 17.57 -5.79 -7.78
C HIS A 336 18.24 -6.50 -6.59
N GLY A 337 17.69 -6.31 -5.39
CA GLY A 337 18.08 -7.04 -4.18
C GLY A 337 19.32 -6.50 -3.48
N VAL A 338 20.10 -7.38 -2.82
CA VAL A 338 21.15 -6.97 -1.87
C VAL A 338 22.25 -6.09 -2.47
N PRO A 339 22.81 -6.35 -3.67
CA PRO A 339 23.87 -5.51 -4.24
C PRO A 339 23.39 -4.08 -4.52
N ALA A 340 22.21 -3.95 -5.14
CA ALA A 340 21.57 -2.68 -5.41
C ALA A 340 21.30 -1.92 -4.11
N ALA A 341 20.67 -2.56 -3.13
CA ALA A 341 20.37 -1.95 -1.82
C ALA A 341 21.60 -1.42 -1.05
N LEU A 342 22.78 -2.01 -1.26
CA LEU A 342 24.05 -1.49 -0.72
C LEU A 342 24.50 -0.23 -1.47
N ILE A 343 24.35 -0.19 -2.79
CA ILE A 343 24.61 1.01 -3.61
C ILE A 343 23.60 2.11 -3.26
N THR A 344 22.31 1.81 -3.11
CA THR A 344 21.25 2.70 -2.60
C THR A 344 21.69 3.38 -1.29
N ALA A 345 22.24 2.62 -0.34
CA ALA A 345 22.71 3.16 0.94
C ALA A 345 23.95 4.08 0.80
N ILE A 346 24.90 3.72 -0.06
CA ILE A 346 26.09 4.56 -0.35
C ILE A 346 25.68 5.85 -1.06
N ALA A 347 24.83 5.76 -2.09
CA ALA A 347 24.31 6.88 -2.84
C ALA A 347 23.57 7.86 -1.92
N LYS A 348 22.60 7.36 -1.13
CA LYS A 348 21.85 8.20 -0.16
C LYS A 348 22.75 8.91 0.85
N LEU A 349 23.81 8.25 1.32
CA LEU A 349 24.80 8.89 2.21
C LEU A 349 25.57 10.01 1.48
N SER A 350 25.99 9.79 0.24
CA SER A 350 26.67 10.81 -0.57
C SER A 350 25.74 12.00 -0.87
N PHE A 351 24.49 11.77 -1.31
CA PHE A 351 23.47 12.81 -1.50
C PHE A 351 23.21 13.62 -0.22
N ASN A 352 23.20 12.97 0.95
CA ASN A 352 23.04 13.65 2.24
C ASN A 352 24.25 14.53 2.60
N ASN A 353 25.46 14.16 2.18
CA ASN A 353 26.68 14.94 2.40
C ASN A 353 26.80 16.15 1.44
N HIS A 354 26.35 16.00 0.19
CA HIS A 354 26.47 17.02 -0.87
C HIS A 354 25.16 17.79 -1.12
N ARG A 355 24.43 18.19 -0.08
CA ARG A 355 23.22 19.02 -0.22
C ARG A 355 23.57 20.47 -0.58
N LEU A 356 23.80 20.71 -1.87
CA LEU A 356 24.22 21.99 -2.45
C LEU A 356 23.07 22.65 -3.23
N ASP A 357 23.25 23.93 -3.55
CA ASP A 357 22.28 24.77 -4.27
C ASP A 357 22.11 24.45 -5.77
N SER A 358 22.99 23.60 -6.33
CA SER A 358 23.02 23.20 -7.74
C SER A 358 22.86 21.68 -7.85
N PRO A 359 21.68 21.17 -8.23
CA PRO A 359 21.43 19.74 -8.49
C PRO A 359 22.49 19.05 -9.36
N ALA A 360 22.99 19.70 -10.41
CA ALA A 360 24.03 19.18 -11.30
C ALA A 360 25.39 19.02 -10.60
N GLU A 361 25.79 19.96 -9.73
CA GLU A 361 26.98 19.79 -8.89
C GLU A 361 26.77 18.72 -7.81
N VAL A 362 25.55 18.52 -7.28
CA VAL A 362 25.27 17.36 -6.41
C VAL A 362 25.51 16.05 -7.15
N PHE A 363 24.99 15.90 -8.37
CA PHE A 363 25.22 14.71 -9.19
C PHE A 363 26.71 14.53 -9.55
N ASN A 364 27.44 15.59 -9.89
CA ASN A 364 28.90 15.53 -10.08
C ASN A 364 29.62 14.98 -8.84
N ARG A 365 29.29 15.46 -7.64
CA ARG A 365 29.87 15.00 -6.38
C ARG A 365 29.55 13.53 -6.09
N VAL A 366 28.28 13.15 -6.24
CA VAL A 366 27.79 11.78 -6.01
C VAL A 366 28.41 10.79 -6.99
N ASN A 367 28.58 11.17 -8.27
CA ASN A 367 29.29 10.37 -9.27
C ASN A 367 30.73 10.03 -8.84
N LEU A 368 31.47 11.03 -8.35
CA LEU A 368 32.87 10.87 -7.93
C LEU A 368 33.04 10.07 -6.63
N ASP A 369 32.06 10.13 -5.72
CA ASP A 369 32.02 9.24 -4.55
C ASP A 369 31.70 7.80 -4.96
N LEU A 370 30.71 7.60 -5.84
CA LEU A 370 30.33 6.24 -6.28
C LEU A 370 31.44 5.55 -7.05
N LEU A 371 32.11 6.23 -7.99
CA LEU A 371 33.31 5.74 -8.69
C LEU A 371 34.48 5.39 -7.74
N ARG A 372 34.46 5.88 -6.50
CA ARG A 372 35.46 5.56 -5.46
C ARG A 372 35.06 4.34 -4.62
N TYR A 373 33.78 4.22 -4.27
CA TYR A 373 33.27 3.20 -3.35
C TYR A 373 32.73 1.95 -4.05
N VAL A 374 32.05 2.11 -5.19
CA VAL A 374 31.52 1.03 -6.02
C VAL A 374 32.57 0.66 -7.07
N LYS A 375 33.11 -0.56 -6.99
CA LYS A 375 34.18 -1.08 -7.87
C LYS A 375 33.75 -2.28 -8.73
N GLN A 376 32.44 -2.49 -8.82
CA GLN A 376 31.79 -3.52 -9.62
C GLN A 376 30.77 -2.83 -10.53
N GLU A 377 30.14 -3.60 -11.41
CA GLU A 377 29.01 -3.12 -12.20
C GLU A 377 27.87 -2.70 -11.25
N GLY A 378 27.44 -1.44 -11.39
CA GLY A 378 26.48 -0.82 -10.48
C GLY A 378 26.43 0.69 -10.71
N TYR A 379 25.35 1.15 -11.31
CA TYR A 379 25.09 2.56 -11.60
C TYR A 379 23.71 2.96 -11.06
N LEU A 380 23.41 4.26 -11.06
CA LEU A 380 22.07 4.74 -10.71
C LEU A 380 21.57 5.78 -11.71
N THR A 381 20.24 5.84 -11.86
CA THR A 381 19.55 6.99 -12.45
C THR A 381 19.11 7.95 -11.34
N GLY A 382 18.66 9.16 -11.67
CA GLY A 382 18.08 10.04 -10.67
C GLY A 382 17.49 11.35 -11.15
N PHE A 383 16.52 11.83 -10.38
CA PHE A 383 15.90 13.16 -10.49
C PHE A 383 16.12 13.90 -9.17
N TYR A 384 16.85 15.02 -9.20
CA TYR A 384 17.13 15.85 -8.03
C TYR A 384 16.56 17.24 -8.26
N MET A 385 15.78 17.74 -7.32
CA MET A 385 15.01 18.97 -7.46
C MET A 385 15.02 19.79 -6.18
N LEU A 386 15.20 21.10 -6.32
CA LEU A 386 15.06 22.11 -5.27
C LEU A 386 13.89 23.04 -5.62
N ILE A 387 13.06 23.36 -4.63
CA ILE A 387 11.95 24.30 -4.73
C ILE A 387 12.14 25.37 -3.66
N ASP A 388 12.07 26.65 -4.01
CA ASP A 388 12.10 27.76 -3.04
C ASP A 388 10.70 28.18 -2.56
N LYS A 389 10.64 29.20 -1.69
CA LYS A 389 9.39 29.71 -1.10
C LYS A 389 8.52 30.50 -2.06
N ASP A 390 9.08 30.88 -3.19
CA ASP A 390 8.44 31.62 -4.26
C ASP A 390 8.16 30.67 -5.45
N TYR A 391 8.19 29.36 -5.20
CA TYR A 391 7.87 28.24 -6.10
C TYR A 391 8.73 28.12 -7.36
N ASN A 392 9.92 28.74 -7.35
CA ASN A 392 10.92 28.48 -8.38
C ASN A 392 11.52 27.10 -8.15
N ILE A 393 11.55 26.30 -9.21
CA ILE A 393 12.17 24.98 -9.26
C ILE A 393 13.54 25.10 -9.94
N ILE A 394 14.56 24.53 -9.33
CA ILE A 394 15.83 24.19 -9.98
C ILE A 394 16.00 22.67 -9.90
N TYR A 395 16.20 21.99 -11.03
CA TYR A 395 16.34 20.53 -11.08
C TYR A 395 17.43 20.08 -12.04
N SER A 396 17.93 18.86 -11.88
CA SER A 396 18.76 18.18 -12.88
C SER A 396 18.30 16.72 -12.97
N ARG A 397 18.66 16.05 -14.07
CA ARG A 397 18.54 14.60 -14.23
C ARG A 397 19.89 13.92 -14.39
N ALA A 398 19.90 12.62 -14.08
CA ALA A 398 20.95 11.67 -14.33
C ALA A 398 20.30 10.44 -14.97
N ALA A 399 20.18 10.44 -16.31
CA ALA A 399 19.35 9.48 -17.05
C ALA A 399 17.91 9.38 -16.49
N GLY A 400 17.35 8.17 -16.43
CA GLY A 400 15.98 7.87 -15.97
C GLY A 400 14.88 8.49 -16.85
N PRO A 401 13.59 8.29 -16.51
CA PRO A 401 12.49 8.99 -17.16
C PRO A 401 12.47 10.50 -16.85
N ALA A 402 11.69 11.26 -17.61
CA ALA A 402 11.40 12.66 -17.28
C ALA A 402 10.29 12.73 -16.24
N ALA A 403 10.46 13.55 -15.19
CA ALA A 403 9.31 13.96 -14.39
C ALA A 403 8.36 14.81 -15.25
N PHE A 404 7.07 14.80 -14.93
CA PHE A 404 6.06 15.58 -15.65
C PHE A 404 5.58 16.78 -14.83
N LEU A 405 5.27 17.87 -15.50
CA LEU A 405 4.64 19.07 -14.95
C LEU A 405 3.33 19.33 -15.71
N CYS A 406 2.21 18.98 -15.10
CA CYS A 406 0.88 19.27 -15.63
C CYS A 406 0.47 20.70 -15.24
N ARG A 407 0.22 21.53 -16.25
CA ARG A 407 -0.20 22.94 -16.10
C ARG A 407 -1.69 23.03 -15.85
N ALA A 408 -2.10 23.60 -14.71
CA ALA A 408 -3.52 23.74 -14.39
C ALA A 408 -4.26 24.67 -15.37
N ALA A 409 -3.58 25.71 -15.87
CA ALA A 409 -4.17 26.71 -16.75
C ALA A 409 -4.46 26.21 -18.19
N THR A 410 -3.73 25.19 -18.68
CA THR A 410 -3.87 24.68 -20.06
C THR A 410 -4.19 23.19 -20.15
N ASN A 411 -4.04 22.43 -19.05
CA ASN A 411 -4.06 20.97 -18.99
C ASN A 411 -3.00 20.30 -19.91
N GLU A 412 -1.92 21.02 -20.22
CA GLU A 412 -0.76 20.50 -20.95
C GLU A 412 0.22 19.84 -19.98
N VAL A 413 0.84 18.74 -20.40
CA VAL A 413 1.84 18.01 -19.61
C VAL A 413 3.23 18.28 -20.17
N GLU A 414 3.96 19.19 -19.53
CA GLU A 414 5.36 19.47 -19.81
C GLU A 414 6.24 18.30 -19.31
N ARG A 415 7.24 17.93 -20.11
CA ARG A 415 8.31 17.01 -19.67
C ARG A 415 9.42 17.84 -19.03
N LEU A 416 9.76 17.55 -17.78
CA LEU A 416 10.95 18.06 -17.10
C LEU A 416 12.20 17.35 -17.63
N GLY A 417 12.52 17.69 -18.88
CA GLY A 417 13.66 17.22 -19.65
C GLY A 417 14.99 17.81 -19.16
N GLY A 418 16.09 17.31 -19.69
CA GLY A 418 17.42 17.80 -19.39
C GLY A 418 18.49 16.87 -19.94
N GLU A 419 19.71 17.38 -20.09
CA GLU A 419 20.87 16.51 -20.30
C GLU A 419 21.25 15.82 -18.99
N GLY A 420 21.77 14.60 -19.09
CA GLY A 420 22.25 13.80 -17.97
C GLY A 420 22.79 12.45 -18.45
N THR A 421 23.52 11.76 -17.59
CA THR A 421 24.01 10.39 -17.84
C THR A 421 23.97 9.56 -16.55
N LEU A 422 24.33 8.27 -16.63
CA LEU A 422 24.33 7.35 -15.50
C LEU A 422 25.38 7.73 -14.45
N LEU A 423 24.98 7.75 -13.17
CA LEU A 423 25.86 8.04 -12.04
C LEU A 423 26.64 6.80 -11.61
N GLY A 424 27.90 6.98 -11.24
CA GLY A 424 28.82 5.91 -10.84
C GLY A 424 29.51 5.20 -12.01
N MET A 425 29.15 5.53 -13.26
CA MET A 425 29.61 4.81 -14.45
C MET A 425 30.73 5.52 -15.24
N PHE A 426 30.68 6.86 -15.36
CA PHE A 426 31.62 7.62 -16.20
C PHE A 426 32.40 8.69 -15.39
N PRO A 427 33.75 8.69 -15.41
CA PRO A 427 34.55 9.70 -14.71
C PRO A 427 34.31 11.15 -15.15
N ASP A 428 33.89 11.37 -16.39
CA ASP A 428 33.59 12.71 -16.95
C ASP A 428 32.08 12.98 -17.13
N ALA A 429 31.21 12.22 -16.45
CA ALA A 429 29.75 12.44 -16.39
C ALA A 429 29.35 13.88 -16.04
N SER A 430 30.21 14.60 -15.32
CA SER A 430 30.05 16.01 -14.94
C SER A 430 29.80 16.96 -16.11
N ARG A 431 30.17 16.57 -17.35
CA ARG A 431 29.90 17.32 -18.58
C ARG A 431 28.44 17.25 -19.04
N HIS A 432 27.67 16.29 -18.53
CA HIS A 432 26.31 15.98 -18.99
C HIS A 432 25.23 16.45 -18.02
N PHE A 433 25.53 16.66 -16.73
CA PHE A 433 24.56 17.19 -15.77
C PHE A 433 24.39 18.71 -15.97
N ARG A 434 23.15 19.20 -16.09
CA ARG A 434 22.85 20.62 -16.20
C ARG A 434 21.61 20.99 -15.41
N ASP A 435 21.74 21.99 -14.54
CA ASP A 435 20.59 22.60 -13.87
C ASP A 435 19.63 23.21 -14.91
N GLN A 436 18.36 22.83 -14.80
CA GLN A 436 17.21 23.39 -15.50
C GLN A 436 16.34 24.15 -14.48
N SER A 437 15.56 25.11 -14.95
CA SER A 437 14.68 25.92 -14.10
C SER A 437 13.26 26.02 -14.65
N THR A 438 12.26 25.93 -13.78
CA THR A 438 10.85 26.20 -14.08
C THR A 438 10.17 26.84 -12.85
N HIS A 439 8.90 27.20 -12.97
CA HIS A 439 8.09 27.80 -11.90
C HIS A 439 6.77 27.03 -11.79
N LEU A 440 6.19 26.91 -10.60
CA LEU A 440 4.86 26.34 -10.41
C LEU A 440 3.83 27.45 -10.21
N GLU A 441 2.77 27.44 -10.99
CA GLU A 441 1.58 28.25 -10.73
C GLU A 441 0.60 27.51 -9.80
N PRO A 442 -0.30 28.22 -9.09
CA PRO A 442 -1.31 27.56 -8.26
C PRO A 442 -2.21 26.63 -9.08
N GLY A 443 -2.33 25.39 -8.63
CA GLY A 443 -2.98 24.28 -9.33
C GLY A 443 -2.00 23.33 -10.04
N ASP A 444 -0.79 23.77 -10.38
CA ASP A 444 0.17 22.96 -11.13
C ASP A 444 0.60 21.71 -10.34
N LYS A 445 0.77 20.60 -11.07
CA LYS A 445 1.08 19.27 -10.52
C LYS A 445 2.38 18.76 -11.10
N VAL A 446 3.26 18.22 -10.26
CA VAL A 446 4.47 17.51 -10.71
C VAL A 446 4.41 16.05 -10.32
N LEU A 447 4.72 15.17 -11.27
CA LEU A 447 4.85 13.73 -11.07
C LEU A 447 6.30 13.31 -11.32
N ILE A 448 6.96 12.79 -10.29
CA ILE A 448 8.32 12.23 -10.37
C ILE A 448 8.20 10.73 -10.15
N PHE A 449 8.76 9.92 -11.03
CA PHE A 449 8.59 8.46 -11.02
C PHE A 449 9.83 7.76 -11.55
N THR A 450 9.93 6.45 -11.28
CA THR A 450 10.94 5.56 -11.85
C THR A 450 10.39 4.81 -13.06
N ASP A 451 11.26 4.29 -13.91
CA ASP A 451 10.93 3.67 -15.20
C ASP A 451 10.05 2.43 -15.06
N GLY A 452 10.10 1.71 -13.94
CA GLY A 452 9.13 0.65 -13.61
C GLY A 452 7.65 1.06 -13.64
N VAL A 453 7.33 2.37 -13.61
CA VAL A 453 5.96 2.88 -13.90
C VAL A 453 5.63 2.83 -15.40
N LEU A 454 6.58 3.12 -16.28
CA LEU A 454 6.39 3.11 -17.73
C LEU A 454 6.52 1.69 -18.30
N GLU A 455 7.50 0.92 -17.80
CA GLU A 455 7.80 -0.44 -18.27
C GLU A 455 6.87 -1.51 -17.69
N ALA A 456 6.01 -1.17 -16.72
CA ALA A 456 4.95 -2.05 -16.23
C ALA A 456 4.07 -2.54 -17.40
N ARG A 457 3.85 -3.86 -17.48
CA ARG A 457 3.23 -4.49 -18.66
C ARG A 457 1.80 -4.98 -18.41
N ASN A 458 0.99 -5.08 -19.45
CA ASN A 458 -0.29 -5.78 -19.41
C ASN A 458 -0.16 -7.26 -19.79
N VAL A 459 -1.30 -7.98 -19.80
CA VAL A 459 -1.37 -9.42 -20.12
C VAL A 459 -0.97 -9.79 -21.56
N HIS A 460 -0.77 -8.79 -22.42
CA HIS A 460 -0.29 -8.94 -23.80
C HIS A 460 1.19 -8.55 -23.98
N ASP A 461 1.93 -8.36 -22.86
CA ASP A 461 3.31 -7.88 -22.79
C ASP A 461 3.52 -6.41 -23.26
N GLU A 462 2.44 -5.66 -23.49
CA GLU A 462 2.51 -4.23 -23.84
C GLU A 462 2.88 -3.40 -22.60
N MET A 463 3.82 -2.46 -22.74
CA MET A 463 4.16 -1.49 -21.69
C MET A 463 3.04 -0.45 -21.48
N TYR A 464 2.90 0.06 -20.24
CA TYR A 464 2.01 1.17 -19.92
C TYR A 464 2.41 2.43 -20.67
N GLY A 465 3.72 2.70 -20.69
CA GLY A 465 4.32 3.72 -21.54
C GLY A 465 3.99 5.16 -21.14
N GLU A 466 4.59 6.10 -21.87
CA GLU A 466 4.55 7.51 -21.53
C GLU A 466 3.18 8.16 -21.86
N GLU A 467 2.58 7.75 -22.98
CA GLU A 467 1.36 8.34 -23.52
C GLU A 467 0.14 8.10 -22.60
N ARG A 468 -0.01 6.87 -22.07
CA ARG A 468 -1.10 6.56 -21.12
C ARG A 468 -0.97 7.34 -19.81
N LEU A 469 0.25 7.49 -19.28
CA LEU A 469 0.47 8.26 -18.05
C LEU A 469 0.15 9.76 -18.25
N ILE A 470 0.45 10.30 -19.43
CA ILE A 470 0.05 11.67 -19.82
C ILE A 470 -1.47 11.78 -19.92
N GLU A 471 -2.15 10.88 -20.63
CA GLU A 471 -3.62 10.85 -20.73
C GLU A 471 -4.31 10.73 -19.36
N ALA A 472 -3.80 9.84 -18.49
CA ALA A 472 -4.31 9.63 -17.15
C ALA A 472 -4.15 10.88 -16.27
N LEU A 473 -3.05 11.63 -16.40
CA LEU A 473 -2.88 12.92 -15.74
C LEU A 473 -3.85 13.98 -16.29
N GLN A 474 -4.01 14.09 -17.61
CA GLN A 474 -4.90 15.07 -18.24
C GLN A 474 -6.38 14.85 -17.89
N GLN A 475 -6.79 13.63 -17.56
CA GLN A 475 -8.12 13.31 -17.03
C GLN A 475 -8.37 13.84 -15.60
N THR A 476 -7.35 14.38 -14.92
CA THR A 476 -7.43 14.88 -13.53
C THR A 476 -7.45 16.40 -13.39
N ALA A 477 -7.71 17.13 -14.48
CA ALA A 477 -7.86 18.58 -14.45
C ALA A 477 -8.83 19.04 -13.32
N GLY A 478 -8.41 20.03 -12.51
CA GLY A 478 -9.19 20.53 -11.36
C GLY A 478 -9.35 19.58 -10.15
N MET A 479 -8.82 18.35 -10.21
CA MET A 479 -8.78 17.46 -9.03
C MET A 479 -7.59 17.78 -8.13
N ASP A 480 -7.71 17.60 -6.81
CA ASP A 480 -6.56 17.68 -5.90
C ASP A 480 -5.55 16.53 -6.10
N ILE A 481 -4.40 16.59 -5.41
CA ILE A 481 -3.32 15.62 -5.59
C ILE A 481 -3.66 14.20 -5.11
N GLN A 482 -4.57 14.04 -4.14
CA GLN A 482 -5.00 12.74 -3.65
C GLN A 482 -5.89 12.08 -4.71
N HIS A 483 -6.94 12.77 -5.15
CA HIS A 483 -7.86 12.27 -6.18
C HIS A 483 -7.15 12.07 -7.53
N THR A 484 -6.20 12.93 -7.88
CA THR A 484 -5.31 12.77 -9.04
C THR A 484 -4.55 11.45 -8.98
N SER A 485 -3.85 11.21 -7.87
CA SER A 485 -3.00 10.03 -7.72
C SER A 485 -3.83 8.74 -7.62
N GLU A 486 -5.00 8.80 -7.00
CA GLU A 486 -5.97 7.69 -6.97
C GLU A 486 -6.56 7.40 -8.36
N GLN A 487 -6.77 8.40 -9.22
CA GLN A 487 -7.19 8.18 -10.61
C GLN A 487 -6.07 7.54 -11.44
N VAL A 488 -4.85 8.09 -11.39
CA VAL A 488 -3.68 7.53 -12.10
C VAL A 488 -3.40 6.09 -11.64
N MET A 489 -3.44 5.81 -10.34
CA MET A 489 -3.25 4.43 -9.86
C MET A 489 -4.36 3.48 -10.31
N ARG A 490 -5.63 3.91 -10.37
CA ARG A 490 -6.74 3.07 -10.85
C ARG A 490 -6.68 2.80 -12.35
N ASP A 491 -6.04 3.66 -13.13
CA ASP A 491 -5.75 3.40 -14.54
C ASP A 491 -4.58 2.41 -14.70
N PHE A 492 -3.47 2.64 -14.00
CA PHE A 492 -2.32 1.74 -13.94
C PHE A 492 -2.68 0.32 -13.48
N GLU A 493 -3.43 0.20 -12.38
CA GLU A 493 -3.88 -1.10 -11.83
C GLU A 493 -4.90 -1.79 -12.76
N ARG A 494 -5.64 -1.03 -13.58
CA ARG A 494 -6.53 -1.56 -14.63
C ARG A 494 -5.78 -2.00 -15.88
N PHE A 495 -4.76 -1.26 -16.31
CA PHE A 495 -3.95 -1.61 -17.47
C PHE A 495 -3.13 -2.89 -17.20
N THR A 496 -2.44 -2.94 -16.06
CA THR A 496 -1.64 -4.10 -15.68
C THR A 496 -2.49 -5.35 -15.40
N LEU A 497 -3.77 -5.21 -15.02
CA LEU A 497 -4.65 -6.32 -14.63
C LEU A 497 -4.05 -7.27 -13.56
N GLY A 498 -3.07 -6.78 -12.80
CA GLY A 498 -2.25 -7.64 -11.95
C GLY A 498 -1.38 -8.62 -12.75
N THR A 499 -0.57 -8.14 -13.69
CA THR A 499 0.64 -8.83 -14.17
C THR A 499 1.71 -8.91 -13.07
N ASP A 500 2.75 -9.73 -13.28
CA ASP A 500 3.91 -9.74 -12.38
C ASP A 500 4.77 -8.51 -12.66
N GLN A 501 5.19 -7.84 -11.59
CA GLN A 501 5.99 -6.62 -11.62
C GLN A 501 7.38 -6.90 -12.19
N GLY A 502 7.76 -6.18 -13.25
CA GLY A 502 9.06 -6.31 -13.91
C GLY A 502 10.22 -5.63 -13.18
N ASP A 503 9.98 -4.46 -12.57
CA ASP A 503 10.96 -3.71 -11.78
C ASP A 503 10.28 -2.85 -10.70
N ASP A 504 11.06 -2.26 -9.79
CA ASP A 504 10.60 -1.40 -8.69
C ASP A 504 9.73 -0.23 -9.17
N ILE A 505 8.73 0.15 -8.37
CA ILE A 505 7.79 1.24 -8.70
C ILE A 505 7.84 2.32 -7.60
N THR A 506 8.43 3.47 -7.94
CA THR A 506 8.36 4.70 -7.14
C THR A 506 7.59 5.77 -7.92
N MET A 507 6.65 6.45 -7.24
CA MET A 507 5.92 7.58 -7.80
C MET A 507 5.63 8.61 -6.70
N ILE A 508 6.18 9.82 -6.83
CA ILE A 508 5.90 10.98 -5.99
C ILE A 508 5.09 11.97 -6.82
N ALA A 509 3.88 12.29 -6.34
CA ALA A 509 3.05 13.33 -6.90
C ALA A 509 3.02 14.53 -5.94
N MET A 510 3.16 15.74 -6.48
CA MET A 510 2.98 16.97 -5.72
C MET A 510 2.10 17.97 -6.47
N MET A 511 1.41 18.84 -5.74
CA MET A 511 0.59 19.92 -6.32
C MET A 511 0.76 21.18 -5.49
N LEU A 512 0.92 22.33 -6.16
CA LEU A 512 0.77 23.63 -5.52
C LEU A 512 -0.72 23.94 -5.39
N SER A 513 -1.24 24.07 -4.17
CA SER A 513 -2.68 24.33 -3.98
C SER A 513 -3.12 25.67 -4.59
N GLU A 514 -4.23 25.67 -5.34
CA GLU A 514 -4.85 26.87 -5.92
C GLU A 514 -5.09 27.97 -4.88
N GLN A 515 -5.48 27.58 -3.66
CA GLN A 515 -5.76 28.49 -2.53
C GLN A 515 -4.51 29.07 -1.87
N GLN A 516 -3.29 28.72 -2.33
CA GLN A 516 -2.04 29.21 -1.76
C GLN A 516 -1.85 30.73 -1.95
N ALA A 517 -2.38 31.32 -3.02
CA ALA A 517 -2.37 32.76 -3.22
C ALA A 517 -3.24 33.48 -2.18
N GLU A 518 -4.48 33.03 -2.01
CA GLU A 518 -5.44 33.53 -1.00
C GLU A 518 -4.88 33.39 0.42
N PHE A 519 -4.30 32.24 0.75
CA PHE A 519 -3.60 32.01 2.01
C PHE A 519 -2.46 33.02 2.25
N ASN A 520 -1.60 33.24 1.25
CA ASN A 520 -0.50 34.20 1.36
C ASN A 520 -1.00 35.64 1.57
N GLU A 521 -2.10 36.03 0.92
CA GLU A 521 -2.76 37.31 1.14
C GLU A 521 -3.34 37.42 2.57
N TYR A 522 -4.10 36.44 3.04
CA TYR A 522 -4.65 36.43 4.40
C TYR A 522 -3.56 36.47 5.47
N ILE A 523 -2.44 35.75 5.29
CA ILE A 523 -1.27 35.84 6.17
C ILE A 523 -0.66 37.26 6.14
N SER A 524 -0.61 37.91 4.98
CA SER A 524 -0.12 39.30 4.82
C SER A 524 -1.02 40.33 5.50
N ILE A 525 -2.34 40.25 5.30
CA ILE A 525 -3.32 41.14 5.94
C ILE A 525 -3.33 40.93 7.46
N ALA A 526 -3.38 39.68 7.94
CA ALA A 526 -3.37 39.36 9.37
C ALA A 526 -2.13 39.90 10.09
N ARG A 527 -0.94 39.84 9.45
CA ARG A 527 0.29 40.43 9.99
C ARG A 527 0.18 41.96 10.08
N ARG A 528 -0.33 42.64 9.04
CA ARG A 528 -0.52 44.10 9.04
C ARG A 528 -1.47 44.54 10.16
N ALA A 529 -2.63 43.91 10.28
CA ALA A 529 -3.58 44.15 11.38
C ALA A 529 -2.95 43.90 12.77
N PHE A 530 -2.17 42.81 12.93
CA PHE A 530 -1.49 42.54 14.20
C PHE A 530 -0.47 43.63 14.57
N HIS A 531 0.28 44.17 13.59
CA HIS A 531 1.20 45.28 13.80
C HIS A 531 0.47 46.60 14.11
N ALA A 532 -0.71 46.84 13.53
CA ALA A 532 -1.62 47.93 13.90
C ALA A 532 -2.28 47.76 15.28
N ARG A 533 -2.13 46.58 15.92
CA ARG A 533 -2.78 46.13 17.18
C ARG A 533 -4.27 45.83 17.04
N GLU A 534 -4.76 45.67 15.82
CA GLU A 534 -6.13 45.30 15.47
C GLU A 534 -6.31 43.78 15.65
N TYR A 535 -6.15 43.29 16.88
CA TYR A 535 -6.03 41.84 17.14
C TYR A 535 -7.26 41.02 16.72
N GLN A 536 -8.44 41.62 16.66
CA GLN A 536 -9.68 40.96 16.21
C GLN A 536 -9.62 40.65 14.70
N GLU A 537 -9.29 41.64 13.86
CA GLU A 537 -9.07 41.44 12.42
C GLU A 537 -7.86 40.55 12.13
N ALA A 538 -6.78 40.70 12.90
CA ALA A 538 -5.63 39.82 12.82
C ALA A 538 -6.01 38.35 13.08
N CYS A 539 -6.91 38.08 14.02
CA CYS A 539 -7.47 36.75 14.23
C CYS A 539 -8.39 36.32 13.08
N ARG A 540 -9.24 37.20 12.55
CA ARG A 540 -10.20 36.87 11.47
C ARG A 540 -9.49 36.40 10.20
N PHE A 541 -8.51 37.16 9.72
CA PHE A 541 -7.74 36.76 8.53
C PHE A 541 -6.82 35.55 8.79
N MET A 542 -6.25 35.43 10.00
CA MET A 542 -5.43 34.26 10.36
C MET A 542 -6.28 32.98 10.56
N LEU A 543 -7.56 33.10 10.90
CA LEU A 543 -8.52 31.98 10.90
C LEU A 543 -8.79 31.51 9.47
N ALA A 544 -9.14 32.41 8.55
CA ALA A 544 -9.36 32.05 7.14
C ALA A 544 -8.12 31.37 6.50
N ALA A 545 -6.91 31.85 6.81
CA ALA A 545 -5.67 31.17 6.41
C ALA A 545 -5.52 29.76 7.01
N VAL A 546 -5.97 29.53 8.24
CA VAL A 546 -5.97 28.19 8.88
C VAL A 546 -7.12 27.31 8.40
N GLU A 547 -8.20 27.87 7.86
CA GLU A 547 -9.29 27.14 7.21
C GLU A 547 -8.84 26.59 5.84
N ILE A 548 -8.09 27.38 5.06
CA ILE A 548 -7.45 26.94 3.81
C ILE A 548 -6.45 25.80 4.06
N PHE A 549 -5.54 25.95 5.04
CA PHE A 549 -4.59 24.88 5.39
C PHE A 549 -4.68 24.45 6.88
N PRO A 550 -5.63 23.56 7.23
CA PRO A 550 -5.90 23.11 8.61
C PRO A 550 -4.74 22.47 9.38
N ARG A 551 -3.66 22.10 8.66
CA ARG A 551 -2.43 21.47 9.18
C ARG A 551 -1.19 22.38 9.10
N HIS A 552 -1.30 23.61 8.59
CA HIS A 552 -0.13 24.49 8.41
C HIS A 552 0.43 24.99 9.75
N THR A 553 1.41 24.27 10.28
CA THR A 553 1.90 24.41 11.66
C THR A 553 2.31 25.83 12.04
N THR A 554 2.94 26.59 11.15
CA THR A 554 3.32 27.98 11.41
C THR A 554 2.11 28.91 11.53
N ALA A 555 1.04 28.67 10.75
CA ALA A 555 -0.20 29.46 10.84
C ALA A 555 -0.95 29.14 12.13
N LEU A 556 -1.13 27.84 12.47
CA LEU A 556 -1.72 27.40 13.75
C LEU A 556 -1.04 28.04 14.97
N TYR A 557 0.30 28.09 14.98
CA TYR A 557 1.08 28.69 16.07
C TYR A 557 0.95 30.23 16.13
N ILE A 558 0.87 30.91 14.99
CA ILE A 558 0.66 32.37 14.93
C ILE A 558 -0.78 32.71 15.33
N LEU A 559 -1.78 31.97 14.84
CA LEU A 559 -3.18 32.12 15.20
C LEU A 559 -3.38 32.04 16.72
N ALA A 560 -2.87 30.98 17.36
CA ALA A 560 -2.97 30.85 18.81
C ALA A 560 -2.33 32.04 19.56
N ARG A 561 -1.20 32.57 19.06
CA ARG A 561 -0.56 33.77 19.62
C ARG A 561 -1.38 35.05 19.42
N TYR A 562 -2.16 35.14 18.33
CA TYR A 562 -3.05 36.26 18.04
C TYR A 562 -4.32 36.16 18.90
N LEU A 563 -4.92 34.98 19.04
CA LEU A 563 -6.08 34.72 19.92
C LEU A 563 -5.74 35.03 21.40
N ILE A 564 -4.57 34.60 21.89
CA ILE A 564 -4.02 34.96 23.22
C ILE A 564 -3.75 36.47 23.39
N LYS A 565 -3.76 37.23 22.29
CA LYS A 565 -3.61 38.70 22.26
C LYS A 565 -4.93 39.45 22.08
N ALA A 566 -5.97 38.76 21.64
CA ALA A 566 -7.37 39.22 21.64
C ALA A 566 -8.17 38.63 22.84
N ASP A 567 -7.47 38.09 23.84
CA ASP A 567 -8.02 37.42 25.04
C ASP A 567 -9.01 36.26 24.78
N ARG A 568 -8.97 35.68 23.57
CA ARG A 568 -9.73 34.50 23.12
C ARG A 568 -9.04 33.20 23.54
N PHE A 569 -8.89 32.98 24.85
CA PHE A 569 -8.05 31.89 25.38
C PHE A 569 -8.57 30.49 25.06
N ARG A 570 -9.86 30.22 25.22
CA ARG A 570 -10.47 28.91 24.90
C ARG A 570 -10.20 28.45 23.46
N GLU A 571 -10.36 29.34 22.48
CA GLU A 571 -10.09 29.02 21.07
C GLU A 571 -8.60 28.78 20.82
N ALA A 572 -7.73 29.57 21.45
CA ALA A 572 -6.28 29.37 21.36
C ALA A 572 -5.85 27.98 21.87
N GLN A 573 -6.58 27.38 22.83
CA GLN A 573 -6.30 26.02 23.29
C GLN A 573 -6.52 24.98 22.17
N GLU A 574 -7.60 25.09 21.39
CA GLU A 574 -7.89 24.16 20.28
C GLU A 574 -6.76 24.16 19.25
N PHE A 575 -6.38 25.34 18.74
CA PHE A 575 -5.33 25.47 17.74
C PHE A 575 -3.94 25.06 18.28
N LEU A 576 -3.69 25.19 19.59
CA LEU A 576 -2.46 24.70 20.24
C LEU A 576 -2.46 23.18 20.43
N ILE A 577 -3.61 22.56 20.72
CA ILE A 577 -3.74 21.10 20.77
C ILE A 577 -3.52 20.53 19.36
N ARG A 578 -4.16 21.10 18.34
CA ARG A 578 -3.94 20.76 16.91
C ARG A 578 -2.47 20.92 16.51
N TYR A 579 -1.84 22.04 16.86
CA TYR A 579 -0.42 22.27 16.62
C TYR A 579 0.47 21.23 17.34
N ASN A 580 0.21 20.95 18.62
CA ASN A 580 1.01 20.02 19.41
C ASN A 580 0.89 18.57 18.88
N GLY A 581 -0.24 18.18 18.28
CA GLY A 581 -0.37 16.91 17.57
C GLY A 581 0.55 16.78 16.33
N LEU A 582 0.89 17.91 15.69
CA LEU A 582 1.74 17.96 14.48
C LEU A 582 3.22 18.28 14.79
N ARG A 583 3.50 18.91 15.94
CA ARG A 583 4.83 19.33 16.41
C ARG A 583 4.96 19.20 17.94
N PRO A 584 4.88 17.97 18.50
CA PRO A 584 4.78 17.74 19.95
C PRO A 584 6.01 18.17 20.76
N TYR A 585 7.15 18.40 20.10
CA TYR A 585 8.43 18.74 20.74
C TYR A 585 8.67 20.25 20.97
N ASN A 586 7.72 21.14 20.60
CA ASN A 586 7.88 22.59 20.80
C ASN A 586 7.48 23.03 22.22
N ALA A 587 8.46 23.22 23.11
CA ALA A 587 8.26 23.71 24.47
C ALA A 587 7.51 25.07 24.56
N ASP A 588 7.71 25.98 23.61
CA ASP A 588 7.03 27.29 23.61
C ASP A 588 5.55 27.20 23.23
N ALA A 589 5.13 26.16 22.50
CA ALA A 589 3.72 25.89 22.23
C ALA A 589 3.01 25.34 23.49
N TRP A 590 3.64 24.40 24.21
CA TRP A 590 3.17 23.96 25.53
C TRP A 590 3.11 25.12 26.55
N SER A 591 4.08 26.04 26.53
CA SER A 591 4.08 27.29 27.32
C SER A 591 3.01 28.31 26.89
N LEU A 592 2.46 28.21 25.67
CA LEU A 592 1.30 28.99 25.23
C LEU A 592 0.00 28.32 25.70
N LEU A 593 -0.10 27.00 25.59
CA LEU A 593 -1.28 26.23 25.98
C LEU A 593 -1.54 26.36 27.49
N ALA A 594 -0.50 26.19 28.30
CA ALA A 594 -0.56 26.41 29.74
C ALA A 594 -1.03 27.81 30.14
N ARG A 595 -0.58 28.86 29.42
CA ARG A 595 -1.04 30.23 29.67
C ARG A 595 -2.54 30.38 29.39
N SER A 596 -3.04 29.78 28.31
CA SER A 596 -4.45 29.83 27.95
C SER A 596 -5.32 29.04 28.92
N LEU A 597 -4.83 27.91 29.44
CA LEU A 597 -5.51 27.10 30.46
C LEU A 597 -5.55 27.82 31.82
N LEU A 598 -4.48 28.52 32.20
CA LEU A 598 -4.45 29.36 33.41
C LEU A 598 -5.43 30.53 33.36
N ALA A 599 -5.68 31.11 32.19
CA ALA A 599 -6.66 32.19 32.02
C ALA A 599 -8.10 31.69 32.26
N GLU A 600 -8.42 30.49 31.76
CA GLU A 600 -9.69 29.77 31.99
C GLU A 600 -9.73 29.01 33.35
N GLN A 601 -8.80 29.30 34.26
CA GLN A 601 -8.66 28.66 35.59
C GLN A 601 -8.51 27.12 35.61
N ASN A 602 -8.20 26.49 34.47
CA ASN A 602 -8.00 25.04 34.35
C ASN A 602 -6.60 24.63 34.86
N LEU A 603 -6.41 24.68 36.18
CA LEU A 603 -5.11 24.53 36.83
C LEU A 603 -4.45 23.16 36.58
N ALA A 604 -5.23 22.08 36.53
CA ALA A 604 -4.69 20.73 36.36
C ALA A 604 -4.03 20.55 35.00
N GLN A 605 -4.76 20.82 33.91
CA GLN A 605 -4.22 20.71 32.55
C GLN A 605 -3.12 21.75 32.28
N ALA A 606 -3.18 22.91 32.93
CA ALA A 606 -2.09 23.88 32.89
C ALA A 606 -0.79 23.33 33.52
N GLU A 607 -0.88 22.64 34.67
CA GLU A 607 0.29 22.07 35.33
C GLU A 607 0.97 21.00 34.46
N ASP A 608 0.17 20.15 33.80
CA ASP A 608 0.68 19.10 32.92
C ASP A 608 1.25 19.65 31.61
N ALA A 609 0.65 20.69 31.04
CA ALA A 609 1.23 21.42 29.90
C ALA A 609 2.58 22.09 30.28
N LEU A 610 2.74 22.57 31.51
CA LEU A 610 4.01 23.14 31.99
C LEU A 610 5.07 22.08 32.25
N LYS A 611 4.72 20.96 32.89
CA LYS A 611 5.60 19.78 33.00
C LYS A 611 6.04 19.30 31.62
N ARG A 612 5.12 19.25 30.64
CA ARG A 612 5.47 18.86 29.27
C ARG A 612 6.41 19.87 28.60
N SER A 613 6.19 21.17 28.77
CA SER A 613 7.14 22.20 28.32
C SER A 613 8.53 22.02 28.94
N LEU A 614 8.62 21.79 30.26
CA LEU A 614 9.88 21.70 30.99
C LEU A 614 10.64 20.40 30.70
N SER A 615 9.94 19.28 30.45
CA SER A 615 10.57 18.03 29.96
C SER A 615 11.13 18.13 28.53
N LEU A 616 10.71 19.14 27.75
CA LEU A 616 11.23 19.41 26.40
C LEU A 616 12.33 20.48 26.40
N ARG A 617 12.23 21.46 27.29
CA ARG A 617 13.28 22.46 27.57
C ARG A 617 13.17 22.89 29.04
N SER A 618 14.03 22.34 29.88
CA SER A 618 14.13 22.66 31.32
C SER A 618 14.41 24.15 31.52
N GLU A 619 15.35 24.68 30.74
CA GLU A 619 15.73 26.09 30.68
C GLU A 619 14.68 26.92 29.92
N ASN A 620 13.45 26.95 30.43
CA ASN A 620 12.36 27.76 29.89
C ASN A 620 11.83 28.74 30.95
N PRO A 621 12.41 29.96 31.06
CA PRO A 621 11.98 30.98 32.01
C PRO A 621 10.49 31.33 31.94
N ARG A 622 9.85 31.16 30.78
CA ARG A 622 8.42 31.42 30.60
C ARG A 622 7.57 30.29 31.20
N ALA A 623 7.98 29.03 31.04
CA ALA A 623 7.29 27.90 31.66
C ALA A 623 7.42 27.94 33.18
N LEU A 624 8.64 28.18 33.69
CA LEU A 624 8.89 28.35 35.12
C LEU A 624 8.08 29.51 35.72
N TYR A 625 7.96 30.64 35.02
CA TYR A 625 7.14 31.78 35.47
C TYR A 625 5.64 31.43 35.57
N LEU A 626 5.11 30.72 34.57
CA LEU A 626 3.72 30.27 34.58
C LEU A 626 3.48 29.20 35.67
N LEU A 627 4.48 28.36 35.95
CA LEU A 627 4.42 27.35 37.01
C LEU A 627 4.49 27.99 38.40
N ALA A 628 5.34 28.99 38.60
CA ALA A 628 5.35 29.81 39.82
C ALA A 628 3.99 30.48 40.06
N ARG A 629 3.37 31.06 39.02
CA ARG A 629 2.02 31.63 39.12
C ARG A 629 0.94 30.59 39.41
N LEU A 630 1.05 29.39 38.84
CA LEU A 630 0.15 28.27 39.11
C LEU A 630 0.26 27.83 40.58
N TYR A 631 1.48 27.72 41.12
CA TYR A 631 1.69 27.38 42.53
C TYR A 631 1.25 28.49 43.49
N LEU A 632 1.38 29.78 43.13
CA LEU A 632 0.80 30.88 43.91
C LEU A 632 -0.74 30.81 43.95
N LEU A 633 -1.40 30.43 42.85
CA LEU A 633 -2.85 30.19 42.81
C LEU A 633 -3.29 28.95 43.61
N GLN A 634 -2.35 28.09 44.01
CA GLN A 634 -2.56 26.92 44.87
C GLN A 634 -2.00 27.12 46.30
N ASP A 635 -1.61 28.35 46.67
CA ASP A 635 -0.92 28.75 47.91
C ASP A 635 0.40 27.98 48.23
N LYS A 636 1.01 27.35 47.23
CA LYS A 636 2.27 26.58 47.34
C LYS A 636 3.49 27.48 47.19
N LYS A 637 3.63 28.47 48.09
CA LYS A 637 4.64 29.55 48.00
C LYS A 637 6.07 29.03 47.86
N ASP A 638 6.47 28.01 48.61
CA ASP A 638 7.83 27.44 48.56
C ASP A 638 8.19 26.94 47.14
N LYS A 639 7.23 26.31 46.46
CA LYS A 639 7.44 25.82 45.08
C LYS A 639 7.47 26.96 44.07
N ALA A 640 6.71 28.04 44.30
CA ALA A 640 6.80 29.24 43.49
C ALA A 640 8.14 29.97 43.67
N ALA A 641 8.67 30.01 44.91
CA ALA A 641 10.01 30.52 45.21
C ALA A 641 11.10 29.67 44.54
N GLN A 642 11.01 28.34 44.58
CA GLN A 642 11.93 27.46 43.86
C GLN A 642 11.95 27.78 42.35
N CYS A 643 10.79 27.86 41.70
CA CYS A 643 10.71 28.25 40.29
C CYS A 643 11.29 29.66 40.02
N ALA A 644 11.19 30.59 40.97
CA ALA A 644 11.83 31.91 40.87
C ALA A 644 13.36 31.84 40.99
N LEU A 645 13.91 30.98 41.85
CA LEU A 645 15.36 30.72 41.90
C LEU A 645 15.87 30.11 40.60
N GLU A 646 15.16 29.15 40.02
CA GLU A 646 15.51 28.54 38.73
C GLU A 646 15.51 29.58 37.59
N ILE A 647 14.50 30.46 37.52
CA ILE A 647 14.49 31.60 36.57
C ILE A 647 15.70 32.52 36.81
N LYS A 648 16.05 32.82 38.06
CA LYS A 648 17.18 33.69 38.43
C LYS A 648 18.53 33.09 38.04
N GLN A 649 18.67 31.76 38.06
CA GLN A 649 19.86 31.07 37.56
C GLN A 649 19.95 31.10 36.03
N ILE A 650 18.85 30.82 35.33
CA ILE A 650 18.82 30.79 33.85
C ILE A 650 18.94 32.20 33.24
N LYS A 651 18.30 33.20 33.86
CA LYS A 651 18.31 34.59 33.40
C LYS A 651 18.09 35.57 34.57
N PRO A 652 19.16 36.11 35.17
CA PRO A 652 19.07 37.10 36.25
C PRO A 652 18.21 38.33 35.89
N ASP A 653 18.39 38.89 34.69
CA ASP A 653 17.67 40.07 34.20
C ASP A 653 16.33 39.72 33.52
N SER A 654 15.62 38.76 34.12
CA SER A 654 14.32 38.30 33.62
C SER A 654 13.20 39.15 34.21
N LYS A 655 12.47 39.89 33.38
CA LYS A 655 11.23 40.60 33.73
C LYS A 655 10.16 39.73 34.41
N TYR A 656 10.27 38.40 34.29
CA TYR A 656 9.40 37.47 35.01
C TYR A 656 9.68 37.46 36.53
N LEU A 657 10.91 37.74 36.96
CA LEU A 657 11.28 37.88 38.37
C LEU A 657 10.70 39.16 38.97
N GLU A 658 10.77 40.28 38.25
CA GLU A 658 10.12 41.54 38.63
C GLU A 658 8.61 41.34 38.85
N GLN A 659 7.97 40.56 37.97
CA GLN A 659 6.55 40.21 38.07
C GLN A 659 6.22 39.20 39.18
N LEU A 660 7.20 38.46 39.71
CA LEU A 660 7.01 37.52 40.84
C LEU A 660 7.31 38.16 42.21
N ARG A 661 8.17 39.19 42.29
CA ARG A 661 8.42 39.99 43.51
C ARG A 661 7.17 40.64 44.11
N ALA A 662 6.11 40.82 43.32
CA ALA A 662 4.82 41.32 43.81
C ALA A 662 4.01 40.27 44.62
N PHE A 663 4.44 39.00 44.63
CA PHE A 663 3.73 37.86 45.24
C PHE A 663 4.61 37.00 46.15
N LEU A 664 5.94 37.12 46.03
CA LEU A 664 6.94 36.45 46.86
C LEU A 664 7.69 37.52 47.66
N THR A 665 7.62 37.43 48.99
CA THR A 665 8.39 38.27 49.92
C THR A 665 9.74 37.60 50.21
N ASP A 666 10.81 38.25 49.73
CA ASP A 666 12.22 37.82 49.69
C ASP A 666 12.56 36.56 48.87
#